data_AF-A0A4W4EFK6-F1
#
_entry.id   AF-A0A4W4EFK6-F1
#
_cell.length_a   1.000
_cell.length_b   1.000
_cell.length_c   1.000
_cell.angle_alpha   90.00
_cell.angle_beta   90.00
_cell.angle_gamma   90.00
#
_symmetry.space_group_name_H-M   'P 1'
#
loop_
_entity.id
_entity.type
_entity.pdbx_description
1 polymer ?
#
loop_
_entity_poly.entity_id
_entity_poly.type
_entity_poly.pdbx_seq_one_letter_code
_entity_poly.pdbx_strand_id
1 'polypeptide(L)'
;PSPSAVHCNGPLVSSLPPSSFQSSSSSSDSQSLHHAKLNRRDGGGGWMPERKDQLPWLQVDLRERVEVTAVATQGRFGSSDWVSSYTLLYSDTGSAWKQYRQEDHIGVFPGNTNAEGVTHHKLPHSVRTRYLRFLPRGWSSKGWIGLRVEAYGCSYKSDVADFDGRSSLLYRFNQKSMSTVKDVVSLQFRSWRADGVLVHGEGQRGDYITLELHGGRLALHLNLGDGGHMSVSLGSLLDDQQWHSVQIERFNKQVNFTVDRLTRHVHTGGTGDSLEVDYEGNVTFSCSGSSAVSATFLSSRRSFLQLPGAGDPAWSVSFQFRTWNDAGMLLWSGLQGAQTLLLILADAQLRLTHHRSSLCPPSGRGLDDGQWHSVSVKLKGLQASVAVDNEPPSSILLSDYSWPGRSLLIGGCPAALANQGCRNPTLAYQGCIRSIVINDYSVDLYRVQQGLLGNYSDLQIDICDIRDRCTPSYCEHGAVCSQTWSTFHCKCSGTGYTGATCHNSIFAPSCEAHRLMGSASGFFSIDPDGSGPLSPAVVYCNMTEEKVWMVVDHNIMGQVTVMGSSPQKPHVMKLNYSATLSQLSTLLHRAEQCQQEVVYRCRKSRLFNTWDGTPLSWWRDRAGERRTYWGGFLPGVQQCSCSLAENCIDMNYFCNCDADRSSWENDTGLLSYKEHLPVTEITVGDTNRTGSEAVYRLGCQLSNVIVDVAFYFKTTAPSGVFLENLGARDFIRVELSTVTFTFEVGGGPAVLSVKSHVPLNDKQWHHVRAERNVKEASLQVDQLPLRFLEAPPDGPARLQLNSQLFVGGTASRQRGFLGCLRALNINGMTLDLEERAKMTPGVSAGCPGHCNGQAQLCHNRGRCIERSSGYVCDCTHSAYGGPHCQKEVSVSFESGTSVTYTFQEPFSVMRNKSRQSSAIYAQSSKSREIVAFRFLTTKAPAMDLDGVSFMSQLCLVGSLQIWYKLDREKQPDVFTATQHSLANGQLHRIQLHREGRDMYVQDVNQKYKLSTDRELYMIRSLTLGRVTGRAGVDEEVLQAGSRGFVGCLSSVQFNHLAPLKAAILNRGSSLVSVLGNLVESNCGELADKSSSRSLSDSTGEKERGQERLKNAERSDSAVIGGGSHHFYLLPPPPPPPSPSFPSPSMSPSSSEK
;
A
#
# COMPACT_ATOMS: atom_id res chain seq x y z
N PRO A 1 -36.58 10.44 -17.69
CA PRO A 1 -36.92 11.64 -16.88
C PRO A 1 -36.13 11.64 -15.56
N SER A 2 -35.01 12.38 -15.52
CA SER A 2 -34.21 12.57 -14.30
C SER A 2 -34.81 13.70 -13.44
N PRO A 3 -34.95 13.54 -12.11
CA PRO A 3 -35.36 14.64 -11.23
C PRO A 3 -34.31 15.74 -11.23
N SER A 4 -34.75 16.99 -11.07
CA SER A 4 -33.89 18.18 -11.04
C SER A 4 -33.04 18.24 -9.77
N ALA A 5 -31.88 18.88 -9.85
CA ALA A 5 -31.00 19.11 -8.70
C ALA A 5 -31.65 20.09 -7.71
N VAL A 6 -32.26 19.56 -6.65
CA VAL A 6 -32.89 20.36 -5.58
C VAL A 6 -31.81 21.14 -4.83
N HIS A 7 -31.99 22.46 -4.69
CA HIS A 7 -31.10 23.28 -3.85
C HIS A 7 -31.24 22.89 -2.37
N CYS A 8 -30.16 22.41 -1.76
CA CYS A 8 -30.11 21.99 -0.35
C CYS A 8 -30.05 23.18 0.63
N ASN A 9 -31.00 24.10 0.50
CA ASN A 9 -31.22 25.24 1.40
C ASN A 9 -32.73 25.49 1.56
N GLY A 10 -33.58 24.47 1.37
CA GLY A 10 -35.02 24.56 1.62
C GLY A 10 -35.29 24.67 3.13
N PRO A 11 -36.32 25.40 3.57
CA PRO A 11 -36.68 25.47 4.99
C PRO A 11 -37.19 24.13 5.49
N LEU A 12 -36.78 23.74 6.69
CA LEU A 12 -37.02 22.42 7.29
C LEU A 12 -37.97 22.46 8.48
N VAL A 13 -38.19 23.64 9.09
CA VAL A 13 -38.89 23.81 10.37
C VAL A 13 -40.26 24.46 10.17
N SER A 14 -40.42 25.41 9.24
CA SER A 14 -41.70 26.06 8.98
C SER A 14 -42.81 25.11 8.52
N SER A 15 -42.48 23.98 7.88
CA SER A 15 -43.45 22.92 7.49
C SER A 15 -43.84 21.95 8.62
N LEU A 16 -43.05 21.85 9.70
CA LEU A 16 -43.22 20.78 10.69
C LEU A 16 -44.51 20.89 11.53
N PRO A 17 -45.17 19.76 11.88
CA PRO A 17 -46.32 19.78 12.77
C PRO A 17 -45.95 20.15 14.22
N PRO A 18 -46.90 20.64 15.05
CA PRO A 18 -46.65 21.10 16.43
C PRO A 18 -45.90 20.11 17.34
N SER A 19 -46.14 18.80 17.20
CA SER A 19 -45.49 17.74 17.98
C SER A 19 -44.02 17.49 17.62
N SER A 20 -43.44 18.30 16.72
CA SER A 20 -42.02 18.23 16.34
C SER A 20 -41.14 19.16 17.19
N PHE A 21 -41.74 19.95 18.08
CA PHE A 21 -41.05 20.90 18.94
C PHE A 21 -41.09 20.42 20.39
N GLN A 22 -39.98 20.59 21.11
CA GLN A 22 -39.86 20.35 22.55
C GLN A 22 -39.06 21.49 23.18
N SER A 23 -39.26 21.75 24.47
CA SER A 23 -38.46 22.74 25.22
C SER A 23 -38.28 22.31 26.67
N SER A 24 -37.36 22.98 27.37
CA SER A 24 -37.14 22.81 28.82
C SER A 24 -38.34 23.26 29.65
N SER A 25 -38.96 24.38 29.28
CA SER A 25 -40.11 25.01 29.92
C SER A 25 -40.88 25.89 28.92
N SER A 26 -41.99 26.50 29.34
CA SER A 26 -42.70 27.56 28.58
C SER A 26 -43.42 28.49 29.57
N SER A 27 -43.33 29.81 29.38
CA SER A 27 -43.87 30.79 30.34
C SER A 27 -45.40 30.99 30.29
N SER A 28 -46.06 30.59 29.21
CA SER A 28 -47.53 30.49 29.10
C SER A 28 -47.92 29.64 27.88
N ASP A 29 -49.17 29.18 27.80
CA ASP A 29 -49.71 28.55 26.58
C ASP A 29 -49.56 29.45 25.36
N SER A 30 -49.80 30.75 25.54
CA SER A 30 -49.62 31.79 24.53
C SER A 30 -48.16 32.10 24.19
N GLN A 31 -47.18 31.48 24.86
CA GLN A 31 -45.74 31.58 24.59
C GLN A 31 -45.11 30.18 24.41
N SER A 32 -45.96 29.18 24.15
CA SER A 32 -45.60 27.78 24.00
C SER A 32 -44.80 27.50 22.73
N LEU A 33 -44.08 26.38 22.75
CA LEU A 33 -43.15 25.88 21.73
C LEU A 33 -43.70 25.81 20.29
N HIS A 34 -45.01 25.87 20.07
CA HIS A 34 -45.61 25.96 18.72
C HIS A 34 -45.40 27.32 18.04
N HIS A 35 -45.17 28.38 18.82
CA HIS A 35 -44.93 29.73 18.31
C HIS A 35 -43.46 29.97 17.94
N ALA A 36 -42.58 29.00 18.19
CA ALA A 36 -41.15 29.05 17.94
C ALA A 36 -40.72 29.02 16.44
N LYS A 37 -41.63 29.19 15.48
CA LYS A 37 -41.29 29.22 14.04
C LYS A 37 -40.88 30.61 13.59
N LEU A 38 -39.87 30.71 12.73
CA LEU A 38 -39.41 31.98 12.13
C LEU A 38 -40.55 32.76 11.47
N ASN A 39 -40.52 34.09 11.61
CA ASN A 39 -41.50 35.06 11.11
C ASN A 39 -42.94 34.91 11.62
N ARG A 40 -43.23 33.93 12.49
CA ARG A 40 -44.55 33.73 13.11
C ARG A 40 -44.91 34.91 14.03
N ARG A 41 -46.18 35.34 14.04
CA ARG A 41 -46.64 36.54 14.76
C ARG A 41 -47.83 36.31 15.70
N ASP A 42 -48.57 35.22 15.49
CA ASP A 42 -49.62 34.75 16.40
C ASP A 42 -49.03 34.10 17.65
N GLY A 43 -49.80 34.09 18.75
CA GLY A 43 -49.45 33.49 20.05
C GLY A 43 -48.15 34.05 20.65
N GLY A 44 -48.27 35.18 21.35
CA GLY A 44 -47.19 35.77 22.16
C GLY A 44 -45.95 36.25 21.39
N GLY A 45 -45.82 35.92 20.10
CA GLY A 45 -44.75 36.34 19.22
C GLY A 45 -43.54 35.41 19.13
N GLY A 46 -43.53 34.25 19.81
CA GLY A 46 -42.38 33.35 19.87
C GLY A 46 -42.35 32.52 21.14
N TRP A 47 -41.43 31.54 21.22
CA TRP A 47 -41.21 30.77 22.44
C TRP A 47 -40.44 31.57 23.49
N MET A 48 -40.82 31.39 24.75
CA MET A 48 -40.17 31.97 25.92
C MET A 48 -40.15 30.92 27.07
N PRO A 49 -38.98 30.64 27.68
CA PRO A 49 -38.90 29.76 28.85
C PRO A 49 -39.38 30.46 30.12
N GLU A 50 -39.68 29.66 31.15
CA GLU A 50 -39.93 30.19 32.49
C GLU A 50 -38.73 30.98 33.04
N ARG A 51 -38.98 32.04 33.81
CA ARG A 51 -37.91 32.85 34.44
C ARG A 51 -37.13 32.12 35.55
N LYS A 52 -37.55 30.91 35.93
CA LYS A 52 -36.87 30.04 36.90
C LYS A 52 -36.00 28.96 36.25
N ASP A 53 -36.10 28.79 34.93
CA ASP A 53 -35.36 27.79 34.17
C ASP A 53 -33.88 28.14 34.10
N GLN A 54 -33.04 27.28 34.70
CA GLN A 54 -31.59 27.48 34.80
C GLN A 54 -30.83 26.99 33.56
N LEU A 55 -31.44 26.12 32.74
CA LEU A 55 -30.83 25.52 31.57
C LEU A 55 -31.81 25.52 30.38
N PRO A 56 -32.29 26.71 29.95
CA PRO A 56 -33.31 26.81 28.92
C PRO A 56 -32.83 26.22 27.59
N TRP A 57 -33.70 25.47 26.91
CA TRP A 57 -33.44 24.98 25.56
C TRP A 57 -34.72 24.83 24.74
N LEU A 58 -34.57 24.97 23.43
CA LEU A 58 -35.59 24.73 22.41
C LEU A 58 -35.08 23.65 21.44
N GLN A 59 -35.89 22.64 21.15
CA GLN A 59 -35.56 21.48 20.31
C GLN A 59 -36.53 21.33 19.15
N VAL A 60 -36.00 20.85 18.02
CA VAL A 60 -36.77 20.50 16.82
C VAL A 60 -36.40 19.08 16.38
N ASP A 61 -37.42 18.24 16.14
CA ASP A 61 -37.34 16.96 15.44
C ASP A 61 -37.68 17.17 13.95
N LEU A 62 -36.69 17.00 13.07
CA LEU A 62 -36.82 17.18 11.62
C LEU A 62 -37.50 15.97 10.93
N ARG A 63 -37.98 15.00 11.73
CA ARG A 63 -38.70 13.75 11.37
C ARG A 63 -37.88 12.71 10.64
N GLU A 64 -37.21 13.10 9.57
CA GLU A 64 -36.23 12.28 8.85
C GLU A 64 -34.80 12.80 9.09
N ARG A 65 -33.80 12.04 8.65
CA ARG A 65 -32.41 12.49 8.69
C ARG A 65 -32.16 13.41 7.51
N VAL A 66 -31.76 14.65 7.78
CA VAL A 66 -31.60 15.72 6.79
C VAL A 66 -30.20 16.31 6.85
N GLU A 67 -29.72 16.88 5.76
CA GLU A 67 -28.47 17.64 5.74
C GLU A 67 -28.77 19.13 5.98
N VAL A 68 -28.49 19.61 7.20
CA VAL A 68 -28.72 20.99 7.63
C VAL A 68 -27.52 21.86 7.22
N THR A 69 -27.76 22.87 6.38
CA THR A 69 -26.76 23.78 5.82
C THR A 69 -26.76 25.16 6.49
N ALA A 70 -27.85 25.54 7.17
CA ALA A 70 -27.93 26.77 7.96
C ALA A 70 -28.99 26.68 9.08
N VAL A 71 -28.89 27.57 10.07
CA VAL A 71 -29.93 27.86 11.05
C VAL A 71 -30.19 29.37 11.12
N ALA A 72 -31.41 29.76 11.46
CA ALA A 72 -31.75 31.16 11.71
C ALA A 72 -32.50 31.33 13.04
N THR A 73 -32.27 32.44 13.71
CA THR A 73 -32.96 32.85 14.93
C THR A 73 -33.58 34.24 14.77
N GLN A 74 -34.65 34.51 15.51
CA GLN A 74 -35.37 35.79 15.57
C GLN A 74 -35.95 35.94 16.98
N GLY A 75 -36.03 37.15 17.52
CA GLY A 75 -36.61 37.37 18.86
C GLY A 75 -38.13 37.26 18.89
N ARG A 76 -38.75 37.52 20.04
CA ARG A 76 -40.21 37.44 20.22
C ARG A 76 -40.91 38.68 19.67
N PHE A 77 -41.82 38.50 18.70
CA PHE A 77 -42.49 39.58 17.96
C PHE A 77 -43.06 40.68 18.87
N GLY A 78 -42.79 41.95 18.52
CA GLY A 78 -43.34 43.11 19.21
C GLY A 78 -42.88 43.29 20.66
N SER A 79 -41.72 42.77 21.05
CA SER A 79 -41.22 42.79 22.43
C SER A 79 -39.75 43.24 22.55
N SER A 80 -39.23 43.26 23.78
CA SER A 80 -37.80 43.40 24.07
C SER A 80 -37.08 42.08 24.34
N ASP A 81 -37.73 40.92 24.10
CA ASP A 81 -37.21 39.59 24.45
C ASP A 81 -36.55 38.92 23.23
N TRP A 82 -35.24 38.66 23.29
CA TRP A 82 -34.52 38.00 22.19
C TRP A 82 -33.23 37.27 22.59
N VAL A 83 -32.95 36.21 21.82
CA VAL A 83 -31.67 35.50 21.65
C VAL A 83 -30.45 36.41 21.43
N SER A 84 -29.48 36.67 22.32
CA SER A 84 -28.27 37.47 21.96
C SER A 84 -26.99 36.66 21.73
N SER A 85 -26.91 35.43 22.26
CA SER A 85 -25.97 34.39 21.83
C SER A 85 -26.47 32.99 22.23
N TYR A 86 -26.08 31.94 21.49
CA TYR A 86 -26.55 30.56 21.73
C TYR A 86 -25.56 29.48 21.32
N THR A 87 -25.63 28.28 21.92
CA THR A 87 -24.96 27.07 21.44
C THR A 87 -25.96 26.23 20.63
N LEU A 88 -25.49 25.63 19.52
CA LEU A 88 -26.26 24.65 18.74
C LEU A 88 -25.79 23.22 19.06
N LEU A 89 -26.73 22.33 19.38
CA LEU A 89 -26.50 20.88 19.48
C LEU A 89 -27.30 20.15 18.40
N TYR A 90 -26.85 18.95 18.04
CA TYR A 90 -27.50 18.06 17.08
C TYR A 90 -27.44 16.59 17.54
N SER A 91 -28.36 15.76 17.05
CA SER A 91 -28.43 14.33 17.39
C SER A 91 -29.22 13.55 16.33
N ASP A 92 -28.84 12.31 16.06
CA ASP A 92 -29.67 11.39 15.27
C ASP A 92 -30.71 10.64 16.14
N THR A 93 -30.48 10.51 17.45
CA THR A 93 -31.33 9.73 18.37
C THR A 93 -32.18 10.58 19.31
N GLY A 94 -31.87 11.87 19.47
CA GLY A 94 -32.47 12.75 20.47
C GLY A 94 -31.93 12.54 21.90
N SER A 95 -31.05 11.55 22.11
CA SER A 95 -30.39 11.24 23.39
C SER A 95 -28.89 11.51 23.37
N ALA A 96 -28.19 11.15 22.28
CA ALA A 96 -26.75 11.34 22.12
C ALA A 96 -26.49 12.67 21.40
N TRP A 97 -26.18 13.73 22.16
CA TRP A 97 -26.04 15.10 21.64
C TRP A 97 -24.60 15.48 21.34
N LYS A 98 -24.33 15.88 20.09
CA LYS A 98 -23.06 16.46 19.65
C LYS A 98 -23.21 17.98 19.58
N GLN A 99 -22.22 18.73 20.10
CA GLN A 99 -22.17 20.19 19.98
C GLN A 99 -21.59 20.57 18.63
N TYR A 100 -22.20 21.53 17.93
CA TYR A 100 -21.56 22.11 16.75
C TYR A 100 -20.32 22.91 17.15
N ARG A 101 -19.17 22.57 16.56
CA ARG A 101 -17.88 23.22 16.81
C ARG A 101 -17.15 23.39 15.48
N GLN A 102 -16.38 24.49 15.36
CA GLN A 102 -15.49 24.76 14.24
C GLN A 102 -14.02 24.59 14.68
N GLU A 103 -13.15 24.16 13.75
CA GLU A 103 -11.76 23.73 14.02
C GLU A 103 -10.95 24.82 14.74
N ASP A 104 -10.96 26.07 14.24
CA ASP A 104 -10.31 27.23 14.87
C ASP A 104 -11.27 28.08 15.74
N HIS A 105 -12.00 27.42 16.64
CA HIS A 105 -12.98 28.00 17.57
C HIS A 105 -14.26 28.58 16.93
N ILE A 106 -15.39 27.92 17.20
CA ILE A 106 -16.65 28.56 17.66
C ILE A 106 -17.48 27.47 18.36
N GLY A 107 -17.93 27.74 19.59
CA GLY A 107 -18.87 26.88 20.34
C GLY A 107 -20.16 27.60 20.75
N VAL A 108 -20.25 28.90 20.43
CA VAL A 108 -21.36 29.81 20.71
C VAL A 108 -21.52 30.72 19.49
N PHE A 109 -22.72 30.74 18.92
CA PHE A 109 -23.12 31.63 17.84
C PHE A 109 -23.60 32.98 18.40
N PRO A 110 -23.29 34.12 17.76
CA PRO A 110 -23.93 35.39 18.08
C PRO A 110 -25.41 35.34 17.66
N GLY A 111 -26.29 35.95 18.45
CA GLY A 111 -27.74 35.92 18.22
C GLY A 111 -28.28 37.14 17.50
N ASN A 112 -29.49 37.50 17.87
CA ASN A 112 -30.23 38.68 17.45
C ASN A 112 -29.81 39.92 18.26
N THR A 113 -29.90 41.09 17.63
CA THR A 113 -29.69 42.40 18.26
C THR A 113 -31.02 43.11 18.61
N ASN A 114 -32.15 42.57 18.18
CA ASN A 114 -33.50 43.05 18.43
C ASN A 114 -34.53 41.92 18.20
N ALA A 115 -35.83 42.20 18.42
CA ALA A 115 -36.90 41.22 18.32
C ALA A 115 -37.34 40.81 16.89
N GLU A 116 -37.14 41.68 15.90
CA GLU A 116 -37.70 41.52 14.55
C GLU A 116 -36.69 41.02 13.51
N GLY A 117 -35.42 41.41 13.65
CA GLY A 117 -34.36 41.03 12.72
C GLY A 117 -34.01 39.54 12.80
N VAL A 118 -34.03 38.87 11.64
CA VAL A 118 -33.56 37.48 11.50
C VAL A 118 -32.03 37.45 11.46
N THR A 119 -31.42 36.77 12.43
CA THR A 119 -29.99 36.41 12.38
C THR A 119 -29.87 35.04 11.74
N HIS A 120 -29.24 34.95 10.56
CA HIS A 120 -29.06 33.71 9.82
C HIS A 120 -27.60 33.27 9.83
N HIS A 121 -27.33 32.10 10.42
CA HIS A 121 -26.00 31.47 10.44
C HIS A 121 -25.95 30.30 9.47
N LYS A 122 -25.23 30.50 8.37
CA LYS A 122 -24.82 29.38 7.51
C LYS A 122 -23.76 28.57 8.25
N LEU A 123 -23.96 27.26 8.33
CA LEU A 123 -22.99 26.34 8.93
C LEU A 123 -21.84 26.12 7.93
N PRO A 124 -20.56 26.40 8.27
CA PRO A 124 -19.44 26.20 7.35
C PRO A 124 -19.31 24.75 6.86
N HIS A 125 -19.56 23.80 7.76
CA HIS A 125 -19.77 22.39 7.46
C HIS A 125 -21.24 22.04 7.75
N SER A 126 -21.91 21.39 6.81
CA SER A 126 -23.29 20.94 6.99
C SER A 126 -23.40 19.81 8.03
N VAL A 127 -24.55 19.73 8.68
CA VAL A 127 -24.82 18.80 9.77
C VAL A 127 -25.87 17.79 9.32
N ARG A 128 -25.48 16.53 9.18
CA ARG A 128 -26.43 15.43 8.97
C ARG A 128 -27.01 15.03 10.32
N THR A 129 -28.30 15.24 10.50
CA THR A 129 -28.98 15.05 11.79
C THR A 129 -30.47 14.85 11.60
N ARG A 130 -31.16 14.27 12.59
CA ARG A 130 -32.62 14.32 12.72
C ARG A 130 -33.06 15.39 13.71
N TYR A 131 -32.31 15.63 14.78
CA TYR A 131 -32.69 16.56 15.84
C TYR A 131 -31.73 17.75 15.91
N LEU A 132 -32.27 18.93 16.22
CA LEU A 132 -31.53 20.15 16.55
C LEU A 132 -31.98 20.68 17.92
N ARG A 133 -31.05 21.24 18.70
CA ARG A 133 -31.37 21.90 19.97
C ARG A 133 -30.57 23.20 20.13
N PHE A 134 -31.29 24.29 20.38
CA PHE A 134 -30.77 25.64 20.59
C PHE A 134 -30.71 25.93 22.10
N LEU A 135 -29.53 26.28 22.61
CA LEU A 135 -29.27 26.60 24.01
C LEU A 135 -28.86 28.07 24.13
N PRO A 136 -29.74 28.98 24.59
CA PRO A 136 -29.37 30.35 24.95
C PRO A 136 -28.13 30.44 25.85
N ARG A 137 -27.26 31.41 25.56
CA ARG A 137 -26.06 31.76 26.35
C ARG A 137 -26.05 33.21 26.80
N GLY A 138 -26.76 34.09 26.08
CA GLY A 138 -27.06 35.46 26.47
C GLY A 138 -28.32 35.95 25.77
N TRP A 139 -28.97 36.97 26.32
CA TRP A 139 -30.22 37.56 25.82
C TRP A 139 -30.18 39.10 25.85
N SER A 140 -31.31 39.73 25.51
CA SER A 140 -31.55 41.17 25.63
C SER A 140 -31.29 41.72 27.04
N SER A 141 -30.63 42.87 27.17
CA SER A 141 -30.49 43.58 28.44
C SER A 141 -31.77 44.35 28.86
N LYS A 142 -32.77 44.42 27.98
CA LYS A 142 -34.05 45.12 28.19
C LYS A 142 -35.24 44.16 28.24
N GLY A 143 -35.00 42.85 28.32
CA GLY A 143 -36.01 41.81 28.27
C GLY A 143 -35.45 40.44 28.68
N TRP A 144 -36.07 39.38 28.18
CA TRP A 144 -35.73 37.98 28.48
C TRP A 144 -35.35 37.19 27.22
N ILE A 145 -35.25 35.88 27.36
CA ILE A 145 -35.12 34.93 26.26
C ILE A 145 -36.41 34.90 25.45
N GLY A 146 -36.32 35.22 24.16
CA GLY A 146 -37.36 34.98 23.17
C GLY A 146 -36.75 34.39 21.91
N LEU A 147 -37.33 33.30 21.37
CA LEU A 147 -36.87 32.66 20.14
C LEU A 147 -38.00 32.27 19.18
N ARG A 148 -37.75 32.56 17.91
CA ARG A 148 -38.34 31.96 16.72
C ARG A 148 -37.18 31.43 15.86
N VAL A 149 -37.30 30.23 15.30
CA VAL A 149 -36.20 29.53 14.59
C VAL A 149 -36.62 28.94 13.26
N GLU A 150 -35.63 28.78 12.37
CA GLU A 150 -35.69 28.00 11.13
C GLU A 150 -34.37 27.25 10.93
N ALA A 151 -34.40 26.15 10.18
CA ALA A 151 -33.23 25.42 9.74
C ALA A 151 -33.35 25.15 8.24
N TYR A 152 -32.26 25.25 7.50
CA TYR A 152 -32.25 25.12 6.04
C TYR A 152 -31.43 23.92 5.61
N GLY A 153 -31.85 23.22 4.56
CA GLY A 153 -31.19 22.00 4.09
C GLY A 153 -31.97 21.23 3.04
N CYS A 154 -31.86 19.89 3.08
CA CYS A 154 -32.62 18.95 2.26
C CYS A 154 -32.62 17.53 2.85
N SER A 155 -33.51 16.66 2.34
CA SER A 155 -33.54 15.24 2.67
C SER A 155 -32.25 14.52 2.23
N TYR A 156 -31.67 13.74 3.13
CA TYR A 156 -30.39 13.07 2.91
C TYR A 156 -30.59 11.70 2.26
N LYS A 157 -29.94 11.46 1.12
CA LYS A 157 -29.81 10.12 0.51
C LYS A 157 -28.40 9.61 0.70
N SER A 158 -28.29 8.31 0.97
CA SER A 158 -27.05 7.65 1.35
C SER A 158 -26.93 6.34 0.57
N ASP A 159 -25.79 6.13 -0.09
CA ASP A 159 -25.43 4.84 -0.68
C ASP A 159 -24.91 3.85 0.39
N VAL A 160 -24.84 4.29 1.65
CA VAL A 160 -24.49 3.49 2.84
C VAL A 160 -25.73 3.37 3.74
N ALA A 161 -26.09 2.13 4.08
CA ALA A 161 -27.10 1.80 5.08
C ALA A 161 -26.45 1.47 6.44
N ASP A 162 -27.18 1.73 7.53
CA ASP A 162 -26.81 1.36 8.90
C ASP A 162 -27.79 0.28 9.39
N PHE A 163 -27.28 -0.74 10.07
CA PHE A 163 -28.05 -1.93 10.47
C PHE A 163 -27.96 -2.14 11.98
N ASP A 164 -29.10 -2.07 12.66
CA ASP A 164 -29.20 -2.22 14.13
C ASP A 164 -29.07 -3.67 14.64
N GLY A 165 -28.74 -4.62 13.76
CA GLY A 165 -28.69 -6.05 14.06
C GLY A 165 -30.06 -6.74 14.08
N ARG A 166 -31.15 -6.05 13.70
CA ARG A 166 -32.49 -6.61 13.45
C ARG A 166 -33.04 -6.23 12.08
N SER A 167 -32.68 -5.05 11.59
CA SER A 167 -33.00 -4.53 10.26
C SER A 167 -32.32 -5.33 9.15
N SER A 168 -32.98 -5.48 7.99
CA SER A 168 -32.39 -6.03 6.76
C SER A 168 -32.95 -5.31 5.52
N LEU A 169 -32.27 -5.44 4.38
CA LEU A 169 -32.74 -4.91 3.08
C LEU A 169 -33.12 -6.06 2.17
N LEU A 170 -34.42 -6.23 1.91
CA LEU A 170 -34.92 -7.20 0.94
C LEU A 170 -34.89 -6.59 -0.47
N TYR A 171 -34.21 -7.26 -1.40
CA TYR A 171 -34.24 -6.92 -2.82
C TYR A 171 -34.94 -8.02 -3.61
N ARG A 172 -35.98 -7.68 -4.38
CA ARG A 172 -36.73 -8.61 -5.22
C ARG A 172 -36.37 -8.40 -6.68
N PHE A 173 -35.90 -9.45 -7.35
CA PHE A 173 -35.65 -9.41 -8.78
C PHE A 173 -36.97 -9.37 -9.57
N ASN A 174 -37.04 -8.52 -10.60
CA ASN A 174 -38.23 -8.36 -11.45
C ASN A 174 -38.34 -9.42 -12.56
N GLN A 175 -37.54 -10.48 -12.49
CA GLN A 175 -37.54 -11.64 -13.39
C GLN A 175 -37.70 -12.89 -12.52
N LYS A 176 -38.44 -13.90 -13.00
CA LYS A 176 -38.58 -15.19 -12.30
C LYS A 176 -37.25 -15.94 -12.38
N SER A 177 -36.65 -16.18 -11.22
CA SER A 177 -35.34 -16.79 -10.94
C SER A 177 -34.15 -16.36 -11.82
N MET A 178 -33.07 -15.94 -11.16
CA MET A 178 -31.79 -15.70 -11.84
C MET A 178 -30.92 -16.95 -11.75
N SER A 179 -30.86 -17.71 -12.85
CA SER A 179 -29.89 -18.78 -13.05
C SER A 179 -28.64 -18.23 -13.76
N THR A 180 -27.49 -18.24 -13.08
CA THR A 180 -26.25 -17.61 -13.57
C THR A 180 -25.10 -18.61 -13.68
N VAL A 181 -24.14 -18.35 -14.59
CA VAL A 181 -22.84 -19.07 -14.67
C VAL A 181 -21.63 -18.17 -14.38
N LYS A 182 -21.87 -16.85 -14.24
CA LYS A 182 -20.85 -15.87 -13.86
C LYS A 182 -21.50 -14.84 -12.94
N ASP A 183 -20.89 -14.63 -11.78
CA ASP A 183 -21.34 -13.67 -10.78
C ASP A 183 -20.21 -12.74 -10.37
N VAL A 184 -20.54 -11.49 -10.04
CA VAL A 184 -19.64 -10.56 -9.35
C VAL A 184 -20.44 -9.87 -8.25
N VAL A 185 -20.10 -10.15 -6.99
CA VAL A 185 -20.72 -9.54 -5.82
C VAL A 185 -19.65 -8.70 -5.12
N SER A 186 -19.87 -7.38 -5.04
CA SER A 186 -18.94 -6.45 -4.40
C SER A 186 -19.66 -5.58 -3.37
N LEU A 187 -19.15 -5.50 -2.15
CA LEU A 187 -19.68 -4.65 -1.08
C LEU A 187 -18.58 -4.12 -0.18
N GLN A 188 -18.93 -3.14 0.65
CA GLN A 188 -18.12 -2.70 1.78
C GLN A 188 -18.95 -2.80 3.06
N PHE A 189 -18.34 -3.25 4.15
CA PHE A 189 -19.00 -3.36 5.45
C PHE A 189 -18.11 -2.83 6.58
N ARG A 190 -18.73 -2.55 7.72
CA ARG A 190 -18.08 -2.05 8.93
C ARG A 190 -18.86 -2.53 10.15
N SER A 191 -18.25 -3.41 10.95
CA SER A 191 -18.90 -4.05 12.09
C SER A 191 -18.20 -3.71 13.41
N TRP A 192 -18.92 -3.90 14.52
CA TRP A 192 -18.38 -4.01 15.88
C TRP A 192 -18.71 -5.35 16.55
N ARG A 193 -19.52 -6.17 15.86
CA ARG A 193 -19.86 -7.54 16.22
C ARG A 193 -18.97 -8.49 15.43
N ALA A 194 -18.46 -9.53 16.10
CA ALA A 194 -17.70 -10.61 15.45
C ALA A 194 -18.57 -11.52 14.56
N ASP A 195 -19.90 -11.48 14.72
CA ASP A 195 -20.83 -12.42 14.08
C ASP A 195 -22.06 -11.71 13.49
N GLY A 196 -22.41 -12.05 12.24
CA GLY A 196 -23.62 -11.59 11.56
C GLY A 196 -23.63 -11.82 10.03
N VAL A 197 -24.79 -12.17 9.47
CA VAL A 197 -24.98 -12.33 8.02
C VAL A 197 -24.93 -10.96 7.32
N LEU A 198 -24.20 -10.88 6.20
CA LEU A 198 -24.06 -9.68 5.36
C LEU A 198 -24.85 -9.81 4.06
N VAL A 199 -24.80 -10.98 3.42
CA VAL A 199 -25.59 -11.33 2.23
C VAL A 199 -26.04 -12.78 2.40
N HIS A 200 -27.29 -13.07 2.06
CA HIS A 200 -27.78 -14.43 1.95
C HIS A 200 -28.69 -14.51 0.72
N GLY A 201 -28.48 -15.55 -0.08
CA GLY A 201 -29.21 -15.85 -1.29
C GLY A 201 -29.48 -17.36 -1.39
N GLU A 202 -30.72 -17.79 -1.49
CA GLU A 202 -31.19 -19.16 -1.70
C GLU A 202 -32.13 -19.19 -2.91
N GLY A 203 -32.22 -20.33 -3.61
CA GLY A 203 -33.16 -20.55 -4.71
C GLY A 203 -33.96 -21.84 -4.54
N GLN A 204 -35.01 -21.99 -5.35
CA GLN A 204 -36.01 -23.07 -5.24
C GLN A 204 -35.43 -24.50 -5.34
N ARG A 205 -34.18 -24.64 -5.79
CA ARG A 205 -33.45 -25.93 -5.91
C ARG A 205 -32.63 -26.31 -4.66
N GLY A 206 -32.52 -25.43 -3.66
CA GLY A 206 -31.56 -25.54 -2.55
C GLY A 206 -30.15 -25.06 -2.90
N ASP A 207 -29.96 -24.53 -4.11
CA ASP A 207 -28.85 -23.64 -4.46
C ASP A 207 -28.79 -22.45 -3.48
N TYR A 208 -27.60 -22.08 -3.00
CA TYR A 208 -27.46 -20.88 -2.16
C TYR A 208 -26.05 -20.25 -2.18
N ILE A 209 -25.98 -18.97 -1.84
CA ILE A 209 -24.79 -18.18 -1.56
C ILE A 209 -25.01 -17.41 -0.25
N THR A 210 -24.19 -17.65 0.76
CA THR A 210 -24.26 -16.95 2.05
C THR A 210 -22.89 -16.37 2.39
N LEU A 211 -22.87 -15.07 2.67
CA LEU A 211 -21.70 -14.34 3.16
C LEU A 211 -22.01 -13.87 4.58
N GLU A 212 -21.35 -14.45 5.56
CA GLU A 212 -21.48 -14.10 6.97
C GLU A 212 -20.13 -13.73 7.59
N LEU A 213 -20.18 -12.86 8.59
CA LEU A 213 -19.09 -12.68 9.54
C LEU A 213 -19.27 -13.69 10.68
N HIS A 214 -18.18 -14.35 11.07
CA HIS A 214 -18.17 -15.42 12.08
C HIS A 214 -16.83 -15.37 12.83
N GLY A 215 -16.85 -15.12 14.14
CA GLY A 215 -15.63 -14.97 14.96
C GLY A 215 -14.65 -13.92 14.41
N GLY A 216 -15.17 -12.82 13.84
CA GLY A 216 -14.38 -11.74 13.24
C GLY A 216 -13.73 -12.09 11.90
N ARG A 217 -14.10 -13.22 11.28
CA ARG A 217 -13.64 -13.67 9.96
C ARG A 217 -14.82 -13.79 9.00
N LEU A 218 -14.60 -13.52 7.72
CA LEU A 218 -15.66 -13.53 6.72
C LEU A 218 -15.76 -14.91 6.06
N ALA A 219 -16.87 -15.61 6.27
CA ALA A 219 -17.15 -16.91 5.68
C ALA A 219 -18.07 -16.76 4.46
N LEU A 220 -17.63 -17.30 3.32
CA LEU A 220 -18.45 -17.49 2.13
C LEU A 220 -18.83 -18.96 2.04
N HIS A 221 -20.13 -19.22 1.99
CA HIS A 221 -20.73 -20.52 1.72
C HIS A 221 -21.43 -20.47 0.36
N LEU A 222 -21.28 -21.51 -0.45
CA LEU A 222 -21.85 -21.60 -1.79
C LEU A 222 -22.28 -23.05 -2.07
N ASN A 223 -23.48 -23.22 -2.64
CA ASN A 223 -24.02 -24.49 -3.11
C ASN A 223 -24.61 -24.29 -4.52
N LEU A 224 -24.17 -25.10 -5.48
CA LEU A 224 -24.64 -25.10 -6.88
C LEU A 224 -25.52 -26.34 -7.20
N GLY A 225 -26.08 -26.96 -6.15
CA GLY A 225 -26.84 -28.20 -6.24
C GLY A 225 -25.97 -29.47 -6.21
N ASP A 226 -26.65 -30.63 -6.25
CA ASP A 226 -26.04 -31.96 -6.41
C ASP A 226 -24.86 -32.26 -5.46
N GLY A 227 -25.00 -31.87 -4.19
CA GLY A 227 -24.00 -32.08 -3.14
C GLY A 227 -22.77 -31.14 -3.19
N GLY A 228 -22.72 -30.19 -4.12
CA GLY A 228 -21.59 -29.28 -4.36
C GLY A 228 -21.41 -28.14 -3.35
N HIS A 229 -21.54 -28.38 -2.05
CA HIS A 229 -21.28 -27.36 -1.02
C HIS A 229 -19.79 -27.01 -0.92
N MET A 230 -19.50 -25.71 -0.89
CA MET A 230 -18.19 -25.11 -0.65
C MET A 230 -18.32 -24.08 0.47
N SER A 231 -17.37 -24.08 1.42
CA SER A 231 -17.21 -23.02 2.41
C SER A 231 -15.74 -22.58 2.47
N VAL A 232 -15.51 -21.27 2.54
CA VAL A 232 -14.19 -20.66 2.66
C VAL A 232 -14.24 -19.44 3.58
N SER A 233 -13.33 -19.37 4.55
CA SER A 233 -13.18 -18.22 5.45
C SER A 233 -11.97 -17.36 5.09
N LEU A 234 -12.09 -16.04 5.22
CA LEU A 234 -11.03 -15.08 4.89
C LEU A 234 -11.06 -13.81 5.76
N GLY A 235 -9.91 -13.13 5.83
CA GLY A 235 -9.69 -12.00 6.74
C GLY A 235 -9.51 -12.42 8.20
N SER A 236 -9.42 -11.43 9.10
CA SER A 236 -9.24 -11.57 10.55
C SER A 236 -9.59 -10.25 11.24
N LEU A 237 -10.17 -10.30 12.44
CA LEU A 237 -10.62 -9.16 13.25
C LEU A 237 -11.45 -8.09 12.51
N LEU A 238 -12.31 -8.49 11.56
CA LEU A 238 -13.13 -7.59 10.73
C LEU A 238 -14.31 -6.91 11.49
N ASP A 239 -14.21 -6.83 12.81
CA ASP A 239 -15.11 -6.15 13.76
C ASP A 239 -14.42 -4.95 14.45
N ASP A 240 -13.32 -4.45 13.88
CA ASP A 240 -12.46 -3.36 14.35
C ASP A 240 -13.07 -1.94 14.23
N GLN A 241 -14.30 -1.85 13.72
CA GLN A 241 -15.03 -0.62 13.42
C GLN A 241 -14.50 0.17 12.19
N GLN A 242 -13.65 -0.44 11.36
CA GLN A 242 -13.17 0.06 10.05
C GLN A 242 -13.99 -0.47 8.86
N TRP A 243 -13.76 0.12 7.68
CA TRP A 243 -14.38 -0.30 6.42
C TRP A 243 -13.55 -1.39 5.73
N HIS A 244 -14.13 -2.58 5.60
CA HIS A 244 -13.58 -3.68 4.81
C HIS A 244 -14.28 -3.78 3.46
N SER A 245 -13.51 -4.11 2.41
CA SER A 245 -14.00 -4.34 1.06
C SER A 245 -14.09 -5.84 0.77
N VAL A 246 -15.16 -6.27 0.12
CA VAL A 246 -15.40 -7.68 -0.25
C VAL A 246 -15.71 -7.76 -1.73
N GLN A 247 -15.07 -8.69 -2.43
CA GLN A 247 -15.34 -8.98 -3.84
C GLN A 247 -15.33 -10.50 -4.06
N ILE A 248 -16.47 -11.04 -4.49
CA ILE A 248 -16.65 -12.43 -4.89
C ILE A 248 -16.81 -12.44 -6.41
N GLU A 249 -15.94 -13.15 -7.11
CA GLU A 249 -16.10 -13.40 -8.55
C GLU A 249 -16.25 -14.89 -8.77
N ARG A 250 -17.34 -15.32 -9.41
CA ARG A 250 -17.55 -16.70 -9.81
C ARG A 250 -17.54 -16.83 -11.33
N PHE A 251 -16.91 -17.88 -11.84
CA PHE A 251 -17.04 -18.32 -13.23
C PHE A 251 -17.13 -19.85 -13.26
N ASN A 252 -18.31 -20.37 -13.62
CA ASN A 252 -18.70 -21.76 -13.44
C ASN A 252 -18.42 -22.20 -11.99
N LYS A 253 -17.56 -23.19 -11.77
CA LYS A 253 -17.14 -23.70 -10.45
C LYS A 253 -15.97 -22.95 -9.82
N GLN A 254 -15.28 -22.07 -10.55
CA GLN A 254 -14.16 -21.30 -10.01
C GLN A 254 -14.66 -20.06 -9.27
N VAL A 255 -14.17 -19.85 -8.04
CA VAL A 255 -14.51 -18.73 -7.17
C VAL A 255 -13.25 -18.00 -6.72
N ASN A 256 -13.15 -16.71 -7.04
CA ASN A 256 -12.21 -15.77 -6.43
C ASN A 256 -12.93 -15.07 -5.26
N PHE A 257 -12.60 -15.41 -4.03
CA PHE A 257 -13.10 -14.71 -2.85
C PHE A 257 -12.03 -13.76 -2.33
N THR A 258 -12.30 -12.45 -2.37
CA THR A 258 -11.35 -11.40 -1.97
C THR A 258 -11.90 -10.58 -0.80
N VAL A 259 -11.08 -10.42 0.23
CA VAL A 259 -11.32 -9.51 1.36
C VAL A 259 -10.15 -8.54 1.46
N ASP A 260 -10.45 -7.24 1.36
CA ASP A 260 -9.55 -6.09 1.23
C ASP A 260 -8.51 -6.18 0.10
N ARG A 261 -7.49 -7.02 0.29
CA ARG A 261 -6.40 -7.29 -0.67
C ARG A 261 -5.98 -8.75 -0.72
N LEU A 262 -6.58 -9.60 0.11
CA LEU A 262 -6.27 -11.01 0.20
C LEU A 262 -7.32 -11.80 -0.58
N THR A 263 -6.88 -12.57 -1.58
CA THR A 263 -7.74 -13.41 -2.41
C THR A 263 -7.50 -14.89 -2.12
N ARG A 264 -8.60 -15.67 -2.04
CA ARG A 264 -8.60 -17.12 -2.11
C ARG A 264 -9.24 -17.57 -3.42
N HIS A 265 -8.54 -18.42 -4.15
CA HIS A 265 -9.09 -19.15 -5.29
C HIS A 265 -9.60 -20.50 -4.80
N VAL A 266 -10.86 -20.81 -5.09
CA VAL A 266 -11.56 -22.02 -4.63
C VAL A 266 -12.33 -22.63 -5.80
N HIS A 267 -12.59 -23.93 -5.74
CA HIS A 267 -13.39 -24.66 -6.72
C HIS A 267 -14.56 -25.36 -6.01
N THR A 268 -15.78 -25.27 -6.56
CA THR A 268 -16.94 -26.00 -6.02
C THR A 268 -16.94 -27.47 -6.48
N GLY A 269 -17.45 -28.36 -5.63
CA GLY A 269 -17.72 -29.75 -6.00
C GLY A 269 -19.01 -29.92 -6.80
N GLY A 270 -19.45 -31.18 -6.96
CA GLY A 270 -20.73 -31.52 -7.60
C GLY A 270 -20.71 -31.44 -9.14
N THR A 271 -21.83 -31.78 -9.76
CA THR A 271 -21.97 -31.77 -11.23
C THR A 271 -22.32 -30.38 -11.79
N GLY A 272 -23.15 -29.60 -11.09
CA GLY A 272 -23.71 -28.32 -11.56
C GLY A 272 -22.72 -27.16 -11.70
N ASP A 273 -22.96 -26.30 -12.69
CA ASP A 273 -22.20 -25.07 -12.99
C ASP A 273 -23.00 -23.77 -12.74
N SER A 274 -24.32 -23.85 -12.48
CA SER A 274 -25.20 -22.69 -12.32
C SER A 274 -25.60 -22.44 -10.87
N LEU A 275 -25.79 -21.16 -10.55
CA LEU A 275 -26.36 -20.70 -9.28
C LEU A 275 -27.76 -20.15 -9.58
N GLU A 276 -28.81 -20.69 -8.95
CA GLU A 276 -30.17 -20.18 -9.03
C GLU A 276 -30.60 -19.56 -7.68
N VAL A 277 -31.11 -18.32 -7.68
CA VAL A 277 -31.52 -17.58 -6.47
C VAL A 277 -32.87 -16.89 -6.70
N ASP A 278 -33.79 -16.95 -5.72
CA ASP A 278 -35.18 -16.49 -5.85
C ASP A 278 -35.81 -16.20 -4.46
N TYR A 279 -36.29 -14.97 -4.18
CA TYR A 279 -36.76 -14.57 -2.84
C TYR A 279 -38.23 -14.15 -2.75
N GLU A 280 -38.97 -14.87 -1.90
CA GLU A 280 -40.11 -14.34 -1.13
C GLU A 280 -39.94 -14.69 0.35
N GLY A 281 -39.78 -13.67 1.20
CA GLY A 281 -39.65 -13.86 2.65
C GLY A 281 -39.91 -12.56 3.41
N ASN A 282 -40.82 -12.59 4.38
CA ASN A 282 -41.15 -11.44 5.22
C ASN A 282 -40.35 -11.47 6.52
N VAL A 283 -39.68 -10.36 6.85
CA VAL A 283 -39.04 -10.13 8.15
C VAL A 283 -39.56 -8.81 8.73
N THR A 284 -39.86 -8.80 10.03
CA THR A 284 -40.37 -7.63 10.75
C THR A 284 -39.31 -7.02 11.66
N PHE A 285 -39.26 -5.69 11.71
CA PHE A 285 -38.22 -4.95 12.44
C PHE A 285 -38.76 -4.26 13.68
N SER A 286 -37.98 -4.27 14.77
CA SER A 286 -38.25 -3.50 15.98
C SER A 286 -36.94 -3.05 16.64
N CYS A 287 -36.75 -1.75 16.78
CA CYS A 287 -35.45 -1.18 17.17
C CYS A 287 -35.15 -1.40 18.66
N SER A 288 -33.89 -1.71 19.00
CA SER A 288 -33.33 -1.41 20.33
C SER A 288 -31.81 -1.24 20.23
N GLY A 289 -31.35 0.01 20.10
CA GLY A 289 -29.97 0.33 19.79
C GLY A 289 -29.08 0.63 21.01
N SER A 290 -27.88 0.05 21.02
CA SER A 290 -26.72 0.57 21.77
C SER A 290 -25.44 0.25 20.99
N SER A 291 -24.82 1.27 20.37
CA SER A 291 -23.49 1.09 19.79
C SER A 291 -22.43 1.11 20.90
N ALA A 292 -21.62 0.06 21.00
CA ALA A 292 -20.55 -0.03 21.98
C ALA A 292 -19.33 0.78 21.51
N VAL A 293 -19.31 2.07 21.87
CA VAL A 293 -18.14 2.95 21.69
C VAL A 293 -16.92 2.30 22.35
N SER A 294 -15.82 2.25 21.62
CA SER A 294 -14.55 1.65 22.08
C SER A 294 -13.49 2.71 22.34
N ALA A 295 -12.44 2.34 23.08
CA ALA A 295 -11.24 3.13 23.27
C ALA A 295 -9.98 2.27 23.09
N THR A 296 -9.08 2.70 22.20
CA THR A 296 -7.74 2.12 22.02
C THR A 296 -6.76 2.78 22.98
N PHE A 297 -6.04 1.97 23.76
CA PHE A 297 -4.91 2.35 24.59
C PHE A 297 -3.64 2.19 23.74
N LEU A 298 -3.05 3.30 23.31
CA LEU A 298 -2.02 3.34 22.26
C LEU A 298 -0.61 2.96 22.75
N SER A 299 -0.34 2.99 24.06
CA SER A 299 1.01 3.15 24.63
C SER A 299 1.21 2.33 25.90
N SER A 300 1.92 1.19 25.78
CA SER A 300 2.26 0.26 26.88
C SER A 300 3.19 0.82 27.98
N ARG A 301 3.37 2.15 28.03
CA ARG A 301 4.12 2.87 29.06
C ARG A 301 3.37 4.06 29.66
N ARG A 302 2.34 4.59 28.99
CA ARG A 302 1.71 5.88 29.32
C ARG A 302 0.19 5.92 29.15
N SER A 303 -0.43 4.98 28.45
CA SER A 303 -1.89 4.96 28.32
C SER A 303 -2.56 4.74 29.68
N PHE A 304 -3.51 5.59 30.02
CA PHE A 304 -4.37 5.41 31.19
C PHE A 304 -5.71 6.11 30.97
N LEU A 305 -6.74 5.59 31.65
CA LEU A 305 -8.05 6.22 31.80
C LEU A 305 -8.39 6.30 33.28
N GLN A 306 -8.44 7.52 33.82
CA GLN A 306 -8.81 7.82 35.20
C GLN A 306 -10.28 8.20 35.26
N LEU A 307 -11.06 7.48 36.07
CA LEU A 307 -12.49 7.70 36.26
C LEU A 307 -12.82 7.97 37.75
N PRO A 308 -13.89 8.71 38.06
CA PRO A 308 -14.33 8.88 39.44
C PRO A 308 -14.75 7.52 40.04
N GLY A 309 -14.28 7.23 41.25
CA GLY A 309 -14.72 6.07 42.03
C GLY A 309 -16.06 6.34 42.71
N ALA A 310 -16.97 5.36 42.73
CA ALA A 310 -18.33 5.53 43.23
C ALA A 310 -18.44 5.80 44.74
N GLY A 311 -17.46 5.34 45.55
CA GLY A 311 -17.47 5.49 47.01
C GLY A 311 -18.56 4.69 47.75
N ASP A 312 -19.21 3.77 47.04
CA ASP A 312 -20.38 2.99 47.50
C ASP A 312 -19.95 1.63 48.11
N PRO A 313 -20.67 1.11 49.13
CA PRO A 313 -20.47 -0.23 49.68
C PRO A 313 -20.54 -1.41 48.70
N ALA A 314 -21.32 -1.31 47.62
CA ALA A 314 -21.47 -2.34 46.60
C ALA A 314 -20.71 -1.94 45.34
N TRP A 315 -19.41 -2.27 45.28
CA TRP A 315 -18.57 -1.86 44.16
C TRP A 315 -18.44 -2.95 43.09
N SER A 316 -18.75 -2.58 41.84
CA SER A 316 -18.58 -3.41 40.66
C SER A 316 -17.94 -2.61 39.53
N VAL A 317 -17.02 -3.24 38.81
CA VAL A 317 -16.49 -2.72 37.55
C VAL A 317 -16.51 -3.86 36.53
N SER A 318 -17.07 -3.62 35.36
CA SER A 318 -16.99 -4.56 34.24
C SER A 318 -16.73 -3.84 32.93
N PHE A 319 -15.99 -4.47 32.04
CA PHE A 319 -15.69 -3.97 30.70
C PHE A 319 -15.34 -5.15 29.78
N GLN A 320 -15.37 -4.90 28.47
CA GLN A 320 -14.77 -5.81 27.49
C GLN A 320 -13.40 -5.27 27.08
N PHE A 321 -12.40 -6.14 26.90
CA PHE A 321 -11.06 -5.79 26.44
C PHE A 321 -10.58 -6.72 25.32
N ARG A 322 -9.62 -6.26 24.51
CA ARG A 322 -8.88 -7.11 23.55
C ARG A 322 -7.48 -6.60 23.24
N THR A 323 -6.51 -7.51 23.17
CA THR A 323 -5.11 -7.19 22.87
C THR A 323 -4.38 -8.36 22.19
N TRP A 324 -3.16 -8.09 21.72
CA TRP A 324 -2.15 -9.07 21.29
C TRP A 324 -0.97 -9.17 22.29
N ASN A 325 -1.03 -8.47 23.42
CA ASN A 325 0.05 -8.47 24.41
C ASN A 325 -0.30 -9.41 25.57
N ASP A 326 0.58 -10.37 25.86
CA ASP A 326 0.49 -11.36 26.93
C ASP A 326 0.49 -10.78 28.36
N ALA A 327 0.90 -9.51 28.51
CA ALA A 327 1.00 -8.80 29.77
C ALA A 327 0.56 -7.33 29.69
N GLY A 328 -0.11 -6.84 30.75
CA GLY A 328 -0.50 -5.43 30.89
C GLY A 328 -1.37 -5.13 32.11
N MET A 329 -1.31 -3.90 32.61
CA MET A 329 -2.12 -3.42 33.73
C MET A 329 -3.54 -3.03 33.29
N LEU A 330 -4.56 -3.80 33.67
CA LEU A 330 -5.94 -3.55 33.22
C LEU A 330 -6.73 -2.65 34.18
N LEU A 331 -6.66 -2.88 35.48
CA LEU A 331 -7.44 -2.13 36.48
C LEU A 331 -6.63 -1.89 37.76
N TRP A 332 -6.70 -0.68 38.31
CA TRP A 332 -6.24 -0.36 39.66
C TRP A 332 -7.27 0.49 40.40
N SER A 333 -7.47 0.19 41.67
CA SER A 333 -8.27 0.99 42.59
C SER A 333 -7.54 1.09 43.93
N GLY A 334 -7.30 2.32 44.39
CA GLY A 334 -6.92 2.56 45.77
C GLY A 334 -8.09 2.23 46.69
N LEU A 335 -7.83 1.67 47.86
CA LEU A 335 -8.81 1.35 48.88
C LEU A 335 -8.57 2.23 50.13
N GLN A 336 -9.53 2.30 51.05
CA GLN A 336 -9.28 2.90 52.36
C GLN A 336 -8.15 2.16 53.11
N GLY A 337 -7.46 2.87 54.01
CA GLY A 337 -6.34 2.30 54.78
C GLY A 337 -5.04 2.07 53.98
N ALA A 338 -4.83 2.80 52.88
CA ALA A 338 -3.67 2.67 51.98
C ALA A 338 -3.48 1.29 51.33
N GLN A 339 -4.54 0.47 51.33
CA GLN A 339 -4.60 -0.78 50.56
C GLN A 339 -4.86 -0.49 49.07
N THR A 340 -4.60 -1.47 48.20
CA THR A 340 -4.84 -1.36 46.75
C THR A 340 -5.38 -2.67 46.18
N LEU A 341 -6.29 -2.56 45.22
CA LEU A 341 -6.72 -3.67 44.35
C LEU A 341 -6.12 -3.46 42.95
N LEU A 342 -5.46 -4.48 42.41
CA LEU A 342 -4.79 -4.44 41.10
C LEU A 342 -5.12 -5.70 40.28
N LEU A 343 -5.61 -5.50 39.06
CA LEU A 343 -5.82 -6.53 38.04
C LEU A 343 -4.79 -6.35 36.93
N ILE A 344 -4.01 -7.41 36.66
CA ILE A 344 -3.09 -7.48 35.53
C ILE A 344 -3.46 -8.66 34.63
N LEU A 345 -3.20 -8.50 33.34
CA LEU A 345 -2.94 -9.60 32.42
C LEU A 345 -1.44 -9.97 32.57
N ALA A 346 -1.14 -11.26 32.71
CA ALA A 346 0.22 -11.80 32.74
C ALA A 346 0.23 -13.27 32.31
N ASP A 347 1.15 -13.65 31.43
CA ASP A 347 1.22 -14.98 30.82
C ASP A 347 -0.13 -15.39 30.16
N ALA A 348 -0.75 -14.41 29.47
CA ALA A 348 -2.08 -14.50 28.84
C ALA A 348 -3.24 -14.88 29.78
N GLN A 349 -3.10 -14.61 31.09
CA GLN A 349 -4.07 -14.95 32.14
C GLN A 349 -4.33 -13.76 33.07
N LEU A 350 -5.54 -13.62 33.59
CA LEU A 350 -5.90 -12.53 34.51
C LEU A 350 -5.53 -12.87 35.96
N ARG A 351 -4.82 -11.95 36.61
CA ARG A 351 -4.39 -12.07 38.02
C ARG A 351 -4.87 -10.85 38.80
N LEU A 352 -5.79 -11.09 39.74
CA LEU A 352 -6.26 -10.10 40.71
C LEU A 352 -5.41 -10.19 41.98
N THR A 353 -4.99 -9.05 42.52
CA THR A 353 -4.16 -8.94 43.72
C THR A 353 -4.71 -7.90 44.69
N HIS A 354 -4.69 -8.23 45.98
CA HIS A 354 -5.00 -7.31 47.08
C HIS A 354 -3.76 -7.15 47.97
N HIS A 355 -3.33 -5.90 48.15
CA HIS A 355 -2.08 -5.57 48.85
C HIS A 355 -0.87 -6.38 48.29
N ARG A 356 0.23 -6.51 49.04
CA ARG A 356 1.44 -7.26 48.62
C ARG A 356 1.38 -8.77 48.94
N SER A 357 0.19 -9.31 49.25
CA SER A 357 0.11 -10.52 50.12
C SER A 357 -0.96 -11.55 49.75
N SER A 358 -1.80 -11.33 48.73
CA SER A 358 -2.68 -12.38 48.19
C SER A 358 -2.89 -12.27 46.67
N LEU A 359 -2.74 -13.39 45.98
CA LEU A 359 -3.14 -13.59 44.58
C LEU A 359 -4.45 -14.39 44.55
N CYS A 360 -5.39 -14.00 43.69
CA CYS A 360 -6.37 -14.96 43.16
C CYS A 360 -5.65 -16.07 42.37
N PRO A 361 -6.25 -17.27 42.24
CA PRO A 361 -5.95 -18.16 41.13
C PRO A 361 -6.04 -17.40 39.79
N PRO A 362 -5.15 -17.65 38.81
CA PRO A 362 -5.27 -17.04 37.49
C PRO A 362 -6.59 -17.47 36.83
N SER A 363 -7.25 -16.54 36.13
CA SER A 363 -8.55 -16.75 35.48
C SER A 363 -8.48 -16.49 33.97
N GLY A 364 -9.24 -17.24 33.18
CA GLY A 364 -9.07 -17.35 31.73
C GLY A 364 -7.70 -17.89 31.30
N ARG A 365 -7.52 -18.11 29.99
CA ARG A 365 -6.26 -18.47 29.33
C ARG A 365 -6.27 -17.99 27.88
N GLY A 366 -5.12 -17.54 27.37
CA GLY A 366 -4.99 -17.11 25.97
C GLY A 366 -5.73 -15.80 25.67
N LEU A 367 -5.83 -14.92 26.65
CA LEU A 367 -6.62 -13.67 26.59
C LEU A 367 -5.91 -12.54 25.77
N ASP A 368 -4.97 -12.94 24.93
CA ASP A 368 -4.13 -12.18 24.01
C ASP A 368 -4.33 -12.63 22.55
N ASP A 369 -5.42 -13.34 22.26
CA ASP A 369 -5.80 -13.87 20.93
C ASP A 369 -6.45 -12.83 19.99
N GLY A 370 -6.52 -11.56 20.41
CA GLY A 370 -7.18 -10.47 19.69
C GLY A 370 -8.72 -10.46 19.77
N GLN A 371 -9.36 -11.37 20.50
CA GLN A 371 -10.82 -11.41 20.67
C GLN A 371 -11.30 -10.57 21.86
N TRP A 372 -12.60 -10.26 21.86
CA TRP A 372 -13.24 -9.45 22.91
C TRP A 372 -13.60 -10.29 24.14
N HIS A 373 -12.74 -10.26 25.16
CA HIS A 373 -13.01 -10.85 26.46
C HIS A 373 -13.79 -9.91 27.37
N SER A 374 -14.81 -10.42 28.03
CA SER A 374 -15.56 -9.74 29.09
C SER A 374 -14.88 -9.98 30.44
N VAL A 375 -14.69 -8.93 31.24
CA VAL A 375 -14.20 -9.07 32.61
C VAL A 375 -15.08 -8.30 33.59
N SER A 376 -15.35 -8.90 34.74
CA SER A 376 -16.09 -8.25 35.84
C SER A 376 -15.35 -8.46 37.16
N VAL A 377 -14.98 -7.36 37.81
CA VAL A 377 -14.40 -7.32 39.16
C VAL A 377 -15.46 -6.81 40.13
N LYS A 378 -15.67 -7.50 41.24
CA LYS A 378 -16.67 -7.14 42.26
C LYS A 378 -16.07 -7.19 43.66
N LEU A 379 -16.42 -6.22 44.49
CA LEU A 379 -16.16 -6.21 45.93
C LEU A 379 -17.49 -6.37 46.67
N LYS A 380 -17.59 -7.37 47.54
CA LYS A 380 -18.79 -7.62 48.36
C LYS A 380 -18.39 -8.00 49.78
N GLY A 381 -18.44 -7.03 50.69
CA GLY A 381 -17.94 -7.20 52.06
C GLY A 381 -16.45 -7.54 52.05
N LEU A 382 -16.09 -8.67 52.67
CA LEU A 382 -14.71 -9.17 52.71
C LEU A 382 -14.30 -9.99 51.48
N GLN A 383 -15.08 -10.06 50.40
CA GLN A 383 -14.74 -10.85 49.21
C GLN A 383 -14.47 -9.95 47.99
N ALA A 384 -13.31 -10.11 47.37
CA ALA A 384 -13.03 -9.59 46.03
C ALA A 384 -13.07 -10.75 45.03
N SER A 385 -13.79 -10.59 43.92
CA SER A 385 -13.88 -11.60 42.86
C SER A 385 -13.66 -11.04 41.47
N VAL A 386 -13.08 -11.86 40.59
CA VAL A 386 -12.95 -11.61 39.16
C VAL A 386 -13.64 -12.74 38.38
N ALA A 387 -14.52 -12.38 37.46
CA ALA A 387 -15.09 -13.28 36.45
C ALA A 387 -14.56 -12.89 35.07
N VAL A 388 -14.37 -13.89 34.20
CA VAL A 388 -13.87 -13.74 32.83
C VAL A 388 -14.83 -14.48 31.90
N ASP A 389 -15.33 -13.81 30.87
CA ASP A 389 -16.34 -14.32 29.93
C ASP A 389 -17.52 -15.01 30.63
N ASN A 390 -17.63 -16.34 30.51
CA ASN A 390 -18.62 -17.18 31.17
C ASN A 390 -17.99 -18.17 32.19
N GLU A 391 -16.71 -17.97 32.55
CA GLU A 391 -16.04 -18.79 33.57
C GLU A 391 -16.53 -18.47 35.00
N PRO A 392 -16.51 -19.46 35.92
CA PRO A 392 -16.85 -19.22 37.33
C PRO A 392 -15.87 -18.22 37.97
N PRO A 393 -16.35 -17.32 38.85
CA PRO A 393 -15.52 -16.25 39.41
C PRO A 393 -14.45 -16.77 40.40
N SER A 394 -13.19 -16.48 40.13
CA SER A 394 -12.11 -16.62 41.11
C SER A 394 -12.20 -15.52 42.16
N SER A 395 -11.92 -15.83 43.44
CA SER A 395 -12.03 -14.85 44.52
C SER A 395 -10.97 -14.99 45.60
N ILE A 396 -10.74 -13.90 46.32
CA ILE A 396 -9.90 -13.79 47.52
C ILE A 396 -10.70 -13.20 48.68
N LEU A 397 -10.35 -13.63 49.89
CA LEU A 397 -10.81 -13.02 51.13
C LEU A 397 -9.90 -11.85 51.50
N LEU A 398 -10.50 -10.73 51.84
CA LEU A 398 -9.85 -9.51 52.30
C LEU A 398 -9.70 -9.56 53.82
N SER A 399 -8.61 -8.99 54.33
CA SER A 399 -8.30 -9.00 55.77
C SER A 399 -9.17 -8.03 56.60
N ASP A 400 -9.85 -7.08 55.95
CA ASP A 400 -10.61 -6.02 56.62
C ASP A 400 -11.68 -5.41 55.69
N TYR A 401 -12.65 -4.69 56.24
CA TYR A 401 -13.71 -4.03 55.46
C TYR A 401 -13.17 -2.80 54.71
N SER A 402 -12.83 -2.97 53.42
CA SER A 402 -12.22 -1.93 52.59
C SER A 402 -13.18 -1.34 51.54
N TRP A 403 -13.46 -0.04 51.62
CA TRP A 403 -14.21 0.68 50.59
C TRP A 403 -13.30 1.20 49.46
N PRO A 404 -13.81 1.32 48.20
CA PRO A 404 -13.08 1.95 47.10
C PRO A 404 -12.76 3.42 47.34
N GLY A 405 -11.57 3.84 46.89
CA GLY A 405 -11.15 5.22 46.86
C GLY A 405 -11.85 6.05 45.77
N ARG A 406 -11.60 7.37 45.79
CA ARG A 406 -12.27 8.36 44.91
C ARG A 406 -11.87 8.29 43.43
N SER A 407 -10.93 7.43 43.04
CA SER A 407 -10.42 7.33 41.67
C SER A 407 -10.15 5.88 41.26
N LEU A 408 -10.77 5.48 40.15
CA LEU A 408 -10.49 4.26 39.42
C LEU A 408 -9.47 4.56 38.31
N LEU A 409 -8.55 3.62 38.05
CA LEU A 409 -7.64 3.67 36.92
C LEU A 409 -7.79 2.42 36.06
N ILE A 410 -7.99 2.63 34.77
CA ILE A 410 -8.01 1.60 33.74
C ILE A 410 -6.76 1.77 32.86
N GLY A 411 -6.12 0.67 32.52
CA GLY A 411 -5.01 0.59 31.56
C GLY A 411 -3.61 1.03 32.05
N GLY A 412 -3.51 1.87 33.07
CA GLY A 412 -2.20 2.32 33.59
C GLY A 412 -2.27 3.37 34.70
N CYS A 413 -1.11 3.72 35.25
CA CYS A 413 -0.94 4.74 36.29
C CYS A 413 -0.38 6.06 35.71
N PRO A 414 -1.02 7.22 35.95
CA PRO A 414 -0.42 8.52 35.68
C PRO A 414 0.71 8.81 36.67
N ALA A 415 1.75 9.51 36.21
CA ALA A 415 2.95 9.81 37.02
C ALA A 415 2.65 10.50 38.36
N ALA A 416 1.59 11.32 38.44
CA ALA A 416 1.16 11.98 39.68
C ALA A 416 0.72 11.01 40.80
N LEU A 417 0.28 9.80 40.45
CA LEU A 417 -0.21 8.80 41.40
C LEU A 417 0.84 7.70 41.72
N ALA A 418 2.04 7.78 41.12
CA ALA A 418 3.16 6.88 41.39
C ALA A 418 3.63 6.88 42.86
N ASN A 419 3.44 8.00 43.55
CA ASN A 419 3.74 8.16 44.98
C ASN A 419 2.58 7.72 45.90
N GLN A 420 1.40 7.44 45.34
CA GLN A 420 0.20 7.00 46.07
C GLN A 420 -0.08 5.50 45.89
N GLY A 421 0.93 4.72 45.54
CA GLY A 421 0.84 3.26 45.39
C GLY A 421 0.49 2.76 43.98
N CYS A 422 -0.03 3.62 43.09
CA CYS A 422 -0.21 3.24 41.68
C CYS A 422 1.11 3.35 40.92
N ARG A 423 1.93 2.29 40.99
CA ARG A 423 3.06 2.13 40.07
C ARG A 423 2.63 1.25 38.90
N ASN A 424 2.98 1.66 37.68
CA ASN A 424 2.93 0.75 36.55
C ASN A 424 3.78 -0.50 36.90
N PRO A 425 3.28 -1.73 36.63
CA PRO A 425 4.15 -2.89 36.49
C PRO A 425 5.02 -2.72 35.23
N THR A 426 5.71 -3.78 34.80
CA THR A 426 6.66 -3.73 33.66
C THR A 426 6.07 -3.15 32.37
N LEU A 427 4.75 -3.29 32.17
CA LEU A 427 3.98 -2.73 31.05
C LEU A 427 2.63 -2.15 31.53
N ALA A 428 2.26 -0.98 31.02
CA ALA A 428 0.87 -0.54 31.00
C ALA A 428 0.10 -1.30 29.90
N TYR A 429 -1.22 -1.37 29.99
CA TYR A 429 -2.04 -2.01 28.95
C TYR A 429 -2.00 -1.24 27.64
N GLN A 430 -2.00 -2.00 26.54
CA GLN A 430 -2.07 -1.53 25.18
C GLN A 430 -2.99 -2.51 24.44
N GLY A 431 -4.02 -2.00 23.78
CA GLY A 431 -5.19 -2.79 23.39
C GLY A 431 -6.47 -1.97 23.41
N CYS A 432 -7.60 -2.57 23.06
CA CYS A 432 -8.90 -1.89 23.09
C CYS A 432 -9.69 -2.23 24.36
N ILE A 433 -10.55 -1.31 24.81
CA ILE A 433 -11.56 -1.53 25.87
C ILE A 433 -12.89 -0.91 25.42
N ARG A 434 -14.02 -1.56 25.74
CA ARG A 434 -15.39 -1.04 25.49
C ARG A 434 -16.36 -1.48 26.59
N SER A 435 -17.59 -0.95 26.55
CA SER A 435 -18.69 -1.35 27.45
C SER A 435 -18.33 -1.25 28.95
N ILE A 436 -17.63 -0.17 29.33
CA ILE A 436 -17.21 0.07 30.72
C ILE A 436 -18.43 0.45 31.56
N VAL A 437 -18.68 -0.35 32.61
CA VAL A 437 -19.75 -0.16 33.60
C VAL A 437 -19.13 -0.10 34.99
N ILE A 438 -19.54 0.87 35.80
CA ILE A 438 -19.11 1.06 37.20
C ILE A 438 -20.37 1.19 38.04
N ASN A 439 -20.58 0.28 39.01
CA ASN A 439 -21.76 0.25 39.87
C ASN A 439 -23.08 0.35 39.07
N ASP A 440 -23.19 -0.49 38.04
CA ASP A 440 -24.31 -0.56 37.08
C ASP A 440 -24.55 0.71 36.21
N TYR A 441 -23.74 1.77 36.37
CA TYR A 441 -23.70 2.93 35.48
C TYR A 441 -22.71 2.75 34.33
N SER A 442 -23.19 2.85 33.08
CA SER A 442 -22.35 2.84 31.88
C SER A 442 -21.57 4.14 31.71
N VAL A 443 -20.29 4.03 31.33
CA VAL A 443 -19.36 5.16 31.18
C VAL A 443 -19.44 5.74 29.76
N ASP A 444 -19.88 7.00 29.66
CA ASP A 444 -19.92 7.74 28.40
C ASP A 444 -18.50 8.19 27.98
N LEU A 445 -17.91 7.45 27.04
CA LEU A 445 -16.58 7.76 26.47
C LEU A 445 -16.55 9.07 25.66
N TYR A 446 -17.68 9.55 25.11
CA TYR A 446 -17.70 10.87 24.46
C TYR A 446 -17.58 12.00 25.49
N ARG A 447 -18.06 11.80 26.73
CA ARG A 447 -17.79 12.75 27.83
C ARG A 447 -16.35 12.70 28.30
N VAL A 448 -15.69 11.54 28.25
CA VAL A 448 -14.24 11.42 28.47
C VAL A 448 -13.49 12.23 27.40
N GLN A 449 -13.77 12.00 26.12
CA GLN A 449 -13.16 12.72 24.99
C GLN A 449 -13.36 14.24 25.06
N GLN A 450 -14.45 14.72 25.66
CA GLN A 450 -14.74 16.14 25.86
C GLN A 450 -14.11 16.76 27.12
N GLY A 451 -13.40 15.98 27.95
CA GLY A 451 -12.87 16.44 29.24
C GLY A 451 -13.95 16.68 30.31
N LEU A 452 -15.16 16.13 30.13
CA LEU A 452 -16.33 16.29 31.00
C LEU A 452 -16.55 15.08 31.94
N LEU A 453 -15.65 14.10 31.90
CA LEU A 453 -15.64 12.90 32.75
C LEU A 453 -14.23 12.32 32.81
N GLY A 454 -13.62 12.30 34.00
CA GLY A 454 -12.31 11.68 34.19
C GLY A 454 -11.13 12.44 33.56
N ASN A 455 -10.02 11.73 33.36
CA ASN A 455 -8.77 12.22 32.76
C ASN A 455 -8.07 11.06 32.02
N TYR A 456 -7.29 11.32 30.97
CA TYR A 456 -6.65 10.26 30.18
C TYR A 456 -5.34 10.70 29.51
N SER A 457 -4.54 9.74 29.04
CA SER A 457 -3.38 9.95 28.17
C SER A 457 -3.29 8.82 27.16
N ASP A 458 -2.78 9.10 25.96
CA ASP A 458 -2.51 8.12 24.89
C ASP A 458 -3.72 7.17 24.62
N LEU A 459 -4.93 7.73 24.55
CA LEU A 459 -6.17 7.04 24.16
C LEU A 459 -6.74 7.60 22.85
N GLN A 460 -7.30 6.72 22.03
CA GLN A 460 -8.13 7.04 20.87
C GLN A 460 -9.53 6.47 21.07
N ILE A 461 -10.57 7.29 20.94
CA ILE A 461 -11.97 6.94 21.27
C ILE A 461 -12.79 6.81 19.98
N ASP A 462 -13.83 5.96 20.01
CA ASP A 462 -14.73 5.61 18.90
C ASP A 462 -14.08 4.75 17.79
N ILE A 463 -12.88 4.21 18.05
CA ILE A 463 -12.09 3.34 17.16
C ILE A 463 -11.29 2.31 17.99
N CYS A 464 -11.21 1.08 17.50
CA CYS A 464 -10.32 0.02 17.99
C CYS A 464 -9.22 -0.31 16.96
N ASP A 465 -8.05 0.36 17.00
CA ASP A 465 -6.95 0.17 16.03
C ASP A 465 -6.07 -1.07 16.36
N ILE A 466 -6.71 -2.21 16.68
CA ILE A 466 -6.04 -3.52 16.72
C ILE A 466 -5.85 -4.02 15.29
N ARG A 467 -4.74 -4.72 15.01
CA ARG A 467 -4.45 -5.24 13.66
C ARG A 467 -3.83 -6.61 13.76
N ASP A 468 -4.34 -7.56 12.99
CA ASP A 468 -3.68 -8.85 12.79
C ASP A 468 -2.49 -8.67 11.83
N ARG A 469 -1.31 -9.09 12.26
CA ARG A 469 -0.03 -9.06 11.53
C ARG A 469 0.40 -10.44 11.06
N CYS A 470 -0.31 -11.49 11.49
CA CYS A 470 -0.13 -12.88 11.07
C CYS A 470 -1.12 -13.33 9.99
N THR A 471 -2.03 -12.45 9.54
CA THR A 471 -2.98 -12.72 8.44
C THR A 471 -2.86 -11.66 7.33
N PRO A 472 -2.34 -12.00 6.13
CA PRO A 472 -1.68 -13.26 5.77
C PRO A 472 -0.36 -13.44 6.54
N SER A 473 0.06 -14.69 6.75
CA SER A 473 1.32 -14.99 7.43
C SER A 473 2.50 -14.57 6.56
N TYR A 474 3.39 -13.75 7.11
CA TYR A 474 4.70 -13.46 6.53
C TYR A 474 5.75 -14.52 6.88
N CYS A 475 5.39 -15.58 7.61
CA CYS A 475 6.28 -16.67 7.97
C CYS A 475 6.27 -17.75 6.88
N GLU A 476 7.44 -17.99 6.30
CA GLU A 476 7.65 -18.89 5.16
C GLU A 476 7.83 -20.35 5.61
N HIS A 477 7.83 -21.29 4.65
CA HIS A 477 8.11 -22.72 4.85
C HIS A 477 7.29 -23.38 5.99
N GLY A 478 6.04 -22.93 6.19
CA GLY A 478 5.12 -23.45 7.20
C GLY A 478 5.42 -23.03 8.65
N ALA A 479 6.33 -22.07 8.86
CA ALA A 479 6.67 -21.59 10.20
C ALA A 479 5.47 -20.93 10.92
N VAL A 480 5.36 -21.18 12.23
CA VAL A 480 4.25 -20.65 13.05
C VAL A 480 4.46 -19.16 13.31
N CYS A 481 3.48 -18.33 12.93
CA CYS A 481 3.44 -16.92 13.26
C CYS A 481 2.89 -16.69 14.67
N SER A 482 3.47 -15.71 15.36
CA SER A 482 3.03 -15.19 16.67
C SER A 482 3.18 -13.67 16.66
N GLN A 483 2.45 -12.93 17.50
CA GLN A 483 2.45 -11.47 17.41
C GLN A 483 2.26 -10.76 18.74
N THR A 484 2.57 -9.47 18.71
CA THR A 484 2.27 -8.46 19.73
C THR A 484 1.54 -7.30 19.07
N TRP A 485 1.10 -6.32 19.86
CA TRP A 485 0.50 -5.09 19.34
C TRP A 485 1.37 -4.38 18.28
N SER A 486 2.70 -4.48 18.40
CA SER A 486 3.66 -3.71 17.59
C SER A 486 4.35 -4.49 16.47
N THR A 487 4.55 -5.81 16.61
CA THR A 487 5.38 -6.63 15.72
C THR A 487 4.93 -8.09 15.70
N PHE A 488 5.39 -8.87 14.72
CA PHE A 488 5.21 -10.32 14.65
C PHE A 488 6.55 -11.07 14.71
N HIS A 489 6.50 -12.37 15.00
CA HIS A 489 7.63 -13.27 15.16
C HIS A 489 7.33 -14.64 14.55
N CYS A 490 8.26 -15.18 13.76
CA CYS A 490 8.15 -16.49 13.11
C CYS A 490 8.97 -17.55 13.84
N LYS A 491 8.35 -18.68 14.19
CA LYS A 491 9.04 -19.81 14.82
C LYS A 491 9.58 -20.78 13.76
N CYS A 492 10.83 -20.56 13.34
CA CYS A 492 11.49 -21.39 12.33
C CYS A 492 12.01 -22.75 12.86
N SER A 493 11.99 -22.97 14.18
CA SER A 493 12.48 -24.20 14.80
C SER A 493 11.70 -25.42 14.29
N GLY A 494 12.36 -26.26 13.48
CA GLY A 494 11.79 -27.47 12.91
C GLY A 494 11.34 -27.37 11.45
N THR A 495 11.43 -26.19 10.80
CA THR A 495 11.07 -26.07 9.36
C THR A 495 12.22 -26.40 8.41
N GLY A 496 13.47 -26.31 8.87
CA GLY A 496 14.66 -26.35 8.01
C GLY A 496 15.20 -24.97 7.60
N TYR A 497 14.62 -23.88 8.13
CA TYR A 497 14.93 -22.51 7.72
C TYR A 497 15.21 -21.59 8.92
N THR A 498 15.74 -20.41 8.64
CA THR A 498 16.21 -19.40 9.60
C THR A 498 15.98 -17.96 9.06
N GLY A 499 16.37 -16.94 9.83
CA GLY A 499 16.07 -15.54 9.52
C GLY A 499 14.68 -15.10 9.98
N ALA A 500 14.39 -13.80 9.93
CA ALA A 500 13.23 -13.20 10.60
C ALA A 500 11.86 -13.73 10.13
N THR A 501 11.75 -14.12 8.86
CA THR A 501 10.54 -14.74 8.26
C THR A 501 10.71 -16.23 7.97
N CYS A 502 11.81 -16.84 8.41
CA CYS A 502 12.20 -18.21 8.07
C CYS A 502 12.50 -18.41 6.58
N HIS A 503 13.13 -17.43 5.91
CA HIS A 503 13.51 -17.50 4.50
C HIS A 503 14.84 -18.21 4.20
N ASN A 504 15.80 -18.18 5.13
CA ASN A 504 17.15 -18.70 4.87
C ASN A 504 17.24 -20.20 5.16
N SER A 505 17.38 -21.03 4.13
CA SER A 505 17.59 -22.48 4.29
C SER A 505 18.87 -22.78 5.08
N ILE A 506 18.83 -23.82 5.92
CA ILE A 506 20.03 -24.34 6.61
C ILE A 506 20.80 -25.37 5.77
N PHE A 507 20.23 -25.79 4.63
CA PHE A 507 20.78 -26.83 3.77
C PHE A 507 21.60 -26.22 2.63
N ALA A 508 22.63 -26.93 2.18
CA ALA A 508 23.44 -26.44 1.07
C ALA A 508 22.68 -26.62 -0.27
N PRO A 509 22.85 -25.72 -1.24
CA PRO A 509 22.06 -25.76 -2.47
C PRO A 509 22.53 -26.79 -3.53
N SER A 510 23.67 -27.46 -3.29
CA SER A 510 24.18 -28.52 -4.16
C SER A 510 25.21 -29.38 -3.45
N CYS A 511 25.51 -30.56 -4.01
CA CYS A 511 26.62 -31.40 -3.56
C CYS A 511 27.99 -30.73 -3.72
N GLU A 512 28.17 -29.82 -4.70
CA GLU A 512 29.41 -29.07 -4.87
C GLU A 512 29.60 -28.05 -3.73
N ALA A 513 28.53 -27.41 -3.27
CA ALA A 513 28.59 -26.55 -2.09
C ALA A 513 29.03 -27.33 -0.84
N HIS A 514 28.57 -28.58 -0.67
CA HIS A 514 29.08 -29.47 0.38
C HIS A 514 30.57 -29.83 0.18
N ARG A 515 31.02 -30.13 -1.05
CA ARG A 515 32.45 -30.39 -1.33
C ARG A 515 33.33 -29.18 -0.98
N LEU A 516 32.89 -27.97 -1.32
CA LEU A 516 33.58 -26.72 -1.01
C LEU A 516 33.63 -26.41 0.50
N MET A 517 32.70 -26.97 1.29
CA MET A 517 32.73 -26.97 2.76
C MET A 517 33.63 -28.07 3.37
N GLY A 518 34.26 -28.92 2.54
CA GLY A 518 35.14 -30.00 2.98
C GLY A 518 34.45 -31.35 3.24
N SER A 519 33.18 -31.51 2.85
CA SER A 519 32.48 -32.79 2.96
C SER A 519 33.03 -33.85 2.01
N ALA A 520 32.99 -35.11 2.44
CA ALA A 520 33.21 -36.29 1.59
C ALA A 520 31.90 -36.87 1.06
N SER A 521 31.98 -37.83 0.13
CA SER A 521 30.83 -38.50 -0.49
C SER A 521 29.88 -39.13 0.54
N GLY A 522 28.57 -38.96 0.33
CA GLY A 522 27.54 -39.41 1.28
C GLY A 522 26.15 -38.89 0.92
N PHE A 523 25.14 -39.20 1.75
CA PHE A 523 23.80 -38.63 1.61
C PHE A 523 23.72 -37.26 2.27
N PHE A 524 23.13 -36.28 1.58
CA PHE A 524 22.93 -34.92 2.07
C PHE A 524 21.52 -34.43 1.73
N SER A 525 20.94 -33.65 2.63
CA SER A 525 19.77 -32.82 2.33
C SER A 525 20.25 -31.54 1.65
N ILE A 526 19.83 -31.30 0.42
CA ILE A 526 20.13 -30.10 -0.37
C ILE A 526 18.87 -29.30 -0.68
N ASP A 527 19.00 -27.99 -0.80
CA ASP A 527 17.89 -27.08 -1.08
C ASP A 527 18.16 -26.25 -2.36
N PRO A 528 17.68 -26.72 -3.52
CA PRO A 528 18.09 -26.17 -4.83
C PRO A 528 17.42 -24.84 -5.19
N ASP A 529 16.35 -24.43 -4.49
CA ASP A 529 15.65 -23.16 -4.65
C ASP A 529 15.77 -22.20 -3.44
N GLY A 530 16.19 -22.68 -2.27
CA GLY A 530 16.50 -21.85 -1.10
C GLY A 530 15.22 -21.33 -0.44
N SER A 531 14.96 -20.02 -0.51
CA SER A 531 13.71 -19.41 -0.05
C SER A 531 12.52 -19.70 -0.98
N GLY A 532 12.51 -20.88 -1.59
CA GLY A 532 11.55 -21.30 -2.61
C GLY A 532 10.38 -22.11 -2.04
N PRO A 533 9.35 -22.40 -2.84
CA PRO A 533 8.16 -23.10 -2.36
C PRO A 533 8.37 -24.61 -2.15
N LEU A 534 9.55 -25.16 -2.46
CA LEU A 534 9.85 -26.58 -2.31
C LEU A 534 10.53 -26.87 -0.97
N SER A 535 10.37 -28.10 -0.48
CA SER A 535 11.15 -28.59 0.65
C SER A 535 12.54 -29.08 0.20
N PRO A 536 13.51 -29.20 1.12
CA PRO A 536 14.82 -29.77 0.81
C PRO A 536 14.71 -31.23 0.33
N ALA A 537 15.56 -31.60 -0.63
CA ALA A 537 15.63 -32.94 -1.21
C ALA A 537 16.82 -33.72 -0.65
N VAL A 538 16.64 -34.99 -0.30
CA VAL A 538 17.75 -35.88 0.07
C VAL A 538 18.34 -36.49 -1.21
N VAL A 539 19.63 -36.33 -1.42
CA VAL A 539 20.37 -36.88 -2.56
C VAL A 539 21.64 -37.57 -2.09
N TYR A 540 22.18 -38.50 -2.89
CA TYR A 540 23.54 -38.98 -2.69
C TYR A 540 24.52 -38.09 -3.46
N CYS A 541 25.49 -37.52 -2.75
CA CYS A 541 26.56 -36.73 -3.31
C CYS A 541 27.79 -37.62 -3.54
N ASN A 542 28.07 -37.97 -4.79
CA ASN A 542 29.31 -38.67 -5.15
C ASN A 542 30.38 -37.62 -5.53
N MET A 543 31.24 -37.31 -4.57
CA MET A 543 32.30 -36.30 -4.67
C MET A 543 33.64 -36.97 -4.98
N THR A 544 34.20 -36.70 -6.16
CA THR A 544 35.54 -37.13 -6.56
C THR A 544 36.45 -35.92 -6.79
N GLU A 545 37.76 -36.13 -6.94
CA GLU A 545 38.71 -35.05 -7.22
C GLU A 545 38.42 -34.36 -8.57
N GLU A 546 37.94 -35.11 -9.56
CA GLU A 546 37.62 -34.61 -10.90
C GLU A 546 36.21 -34.03 -11.03
N LYS A 547 35.19 -34.69 -10.45
CA LYS A 547 33.76 -34.36 -10.64
C LYS A 547 32.94 -34.57 -9.37
N VAL A 548 31.88 -33.77 -9.22
CA VAL A 548 30.81 -34.02 -8.24
C VAL A 548 29.54 -34.39 -8.99
N TRP A 549 28.97 -35.53 -8.62
CA TRP A 549 27.68 -35.98 -9.14
C TRP A 549 26.61 -35.89 -8.05
N MET A 550 25.52 -35.20 -8.35
CA MET A 550 24.28 -35.33 -7.57
C MET A 550 23.51 -36.53 -8.11
N VAL A 551 23.26 -37.51 -7.23
CA VAL A 551 22.69 -38.82 -7.54
C VAL A 551 21.34 -38.94 -6.86
N VAL A 552 20.28 -39.18 -7.64
CA VAL A 552 18.92 -39.35 -7.12
C VAL A 552 18.42 -40.75 -7.47
N ASP A 553 18.12 -41.52 -6.43
CA ASP A 553 17.68 -42.92 -6.54
C ASP A 553 16.16 -43.05 -6.69
N HIS A 554 15.73 -44.20 -7.20
CA HIS A 554 14.33 -44.60 -7.31
C HIS A 554 14.10 -46.03 -6.83
N ASN A 555 12.84 -46.44 -6.77
CA ASN A 555 12.39 -47.74 -6.25
C ASN A 555 12.88 -49.00 -7.00
N ILE A 556 13.72 -48.89 -8.05
CA ILE A 556 14.08 -50.01 -8.96
C ILE A 556 15.53 -49.89 -9.45
N MET A 557 16.50 -50.03 -8.54
CA MET A 557 17.94 -49.95 -8.88
C MET A 557 18.51 -51.25 -9.50
N GLY A 558 17.73 -52.34 -9.49
CA GLY A 558 18.11 -53.65 -10.04
C GLY A 558 17.57 -53.90 -11.46
N GLN A 559 17.94 -55.04 -12.05
CA GLN A 559 17.36 -55.50 -13.32
C GLN A 559 15.95 -56.08 -13.10
N VAL A 560 15.00 -55.72 -13.97
CA VAL A 560 13.64 -56.25 -14.02
C VAL A 560 13.49 -57.15 -15.24
N THR A 561 13.05 -58.40 -15.04
CA THR A 561 12.75 -59.35 -16.12
C THR A 561 11.25 -59.35 -16.43
N VAL A 562 10.88 -59.42 -17.72
CA VAL A 562 9.50 -59.36 -18.21
C VAL A 562 9.23 -60.53 -19.16
N MET A 563 8.15 -61.26 -18.88
CA MET A 563 7.61 -62.35 -19.70
C MET A 563 6.07 -62.28 -19.72
N GLY A 564 5.44 -62.80 -20.77
CA GLY A 564 3.97 -62.89 -20.88
C GLY A 564 3.25 -61.57 -21.21
N SER A 565 3.96 -60.53 -21.64
CA SER A 565 3.39 -59.20 -21.95
C SER A 565 2.94 -59.07 -23.41
N SER A 566 1.78 -58.47 -23.65
CA SER A 566 1.24 -58.20 -25.00
C SER A 566 0.84 -56.72 -25.18
N PRO A 567 0.64 -56.22 -26.41
CA PRO A 567 0.27 -54.82 -26.62
C PRO A 567 -1.09 -54.44 -26.01
N GLN A 568 -1.99 -55.41 -25.83
CA GLN A 568 -3.31 -55.23 -25.19
C GLN A 568 -3.26 -55.31 -23.66
N LYS A 569 -2.20 -55.92 -23.10
CA LYS A 569 -1.95 -55.99 -21.66
C LYS A 569 -0.45 -55.84 -21.40
N PRO A 570 0.11 -54.64 -21.61
CA PRO A 570 1.54 -54.43 -21.52
C PRO A 570 2.03 -54.39 -20.07
N HIS A 571 3.30 -54.71 -19.86
CA HIS A 571 3.98 -54.55 -18.58
C HIS A 571 4.33 -53.08 -18.40
N VAL A 572 3.62 -52.40 -17.51
CA VAL A 572 3.80 -50.99 -17.20
C VAL A 572 4.42 -50.85 -15.81
N MET A 573 5.55 -50.18 -15.72
CA MET A 573 6.27 -49.94 -14.48
C MET A 573 6.43 -48.43 -14.23
N LYS A 574 6.01 -47.97 -13.05
CA LYS A 574 6.11 -46.56 -12.63
C LYS A 574 7.26 -46.37 -11.64
N LEU A 575 8.02 -45.30 -11.85
CA LEU A 575 9.26 -45.00 -11.14
C LEU A 575 9.00 -43.95 -10.06
N ASN A 576 9.13 -44.37 -8.81
CA ASN A 576 9.04 -43.50 -7.63
C ASN A 576 10.46 -43.15 -7.19
N TYR A 577 10.83 -41.88 -7.38
CA TYR A 577 12.11 -41.31 -6.96
C TYR A 577 12.09 -40.92 -5.47
N SER A 578 13.27 -40.80 -4.89
CA SER A 578 13.49 -40.30 -3.52
C SER A 578 13.15 -38.80 -3.35
N ALA A 579 13.10 -38.04 -4.45
CA ALA A 579 12.65 -36.65 -4.51
C ALA A 579 11.37 -36.53 -5.34
N THR A 580 10.57 -35.49 -5.07
CA THR A 580 9.34 -35.17 -5.81
C THR A 580 9.63 -34.66 -7.22
N LEU A 581 8.66 -34.77 -8.13
CA LEU A 581 8.82 -34.30 -9.53
C LEU A 581 9.12 -32.79 -9.64
N SER A 582 8.64 -31.96 -8.70
CA SER A 582 8.98 -30.54 -8.64
C SER A 582 10.44 -30.31 -8.21
N GLN A 583 10.89 -30.96 -7.14
CA GLN A 583 12.31 -30.93 -6.72
C GLN A 583 13.23 -31.44 -7.85
N LEU A 584 12.88 -32.55 -8.50
CA LEU A 584 13.60 -33.11 -9.65
C LEU A 584 13.65 -32.14 -10.82
N SER A 585 12.56 -31.45 -11.13
CA SER A 585 12.51 -30.42 -12.18
C SER A 585 13.43 -29.23 -11.87
N THR A 586 13.49 -28.78 -10.61
CA THR A 586 14.40 -27.71 -10.16
C THR A 586 15.87 -28.17 -10.23
N LEU A 587 16.18 -29.38 -9.75
CA LEU A 587 17.52 -29.98 -9.83
C LEU A 587 17.98 -30.14 -11.29
N LEU A 588 17.10 -30.56 -12.20
CA LEU A 588 17.37 -30.67 -13.63
C LEU A 588 17.62 -29.31 -14.29
N HIS A 589 16.92 -28.27 -13.88
CA HIS A 589 17.07 -26.92 -14.42
C HIS A 589 18.41 -26.27 -14.03
N ARG A 590 18.97 -26.63 -12.86
CA ARG A 590 20.28 -26.14 -12.38
C ARG A 590 21.47 -27.05 -12.72
N ALA A 591 21.23 -28.25 -13.25
CA ALA A 591 22.27 -29.19 -13.66
C ALA A 591 22.98 -28.77 -14.95
N GLU A 592 24.32 -28.89 -15.03
CA GLU A 592 25.07 -28.64 -16.28
C GLU A 592 24.70 -29.64 -17.37
N GLN A 593 24.73 -30.92 -17.01
CA GLN A 593 24.36 -32.06 -17.82
C GLN A 593 23.43 -32.92 -16.97
N CYS A 594 22.52 -33.64 -17.61
CA CYS A 594 21.80 -34.72 -16.96
C CYS A 594 21.99 -35.98 -17.79
N GLN A 595 22.26 -37.11 -17.15
CA GLN A 595 22.30 -38.41 -17.78
C GLN A 595 21.54 -39.42 -16.93
N GLN A 596 20.77 -40.30 -17.59
CA GLN A 596 20.18 -41.48 -16.99
C GLN A 596 20.47 -42.67 -17.90
N GLU A 597 21.20 -43.67 -17.40
CA GLU A 597 21.44 -44.91 -18.14
C GLU A 597 20.11 -45.66 -18.30
N VAL A 598 19.83 -46.14 -19.51
CA VAL A 598 18.70 -47.04 -19.78
C VAL A 598 19.23 -48.32 -20.41
N VAL A 599 19.11 -49.42 -19.66
CA VAL A 599 19.48 -50.77 -20.09
C VAL A 599 18.25 -51.42 -20.69
N TYR A 600 18.36 -51.93 -21.92
CA TYR A 600 17.36 -52.84 -22.50
C TYR A 600 18.07 -54.01 -23.17
N ARG A 601 17.76 -55.22 -22.70
CA ARG A 601 18.22 -56.49 -23.25
C ARG A 601 17.02 -57.35 -23.56
N CYS A 602 17.09 -58.12 -24.63
CA CYS A 602 15.91 -58.78 -25.17
C CYS A 602 16.25 -60.12 -25.79
N ARG A 603 15.22 -60.95 -25.91
CA ARG A 603 15.20 -62.20 -26.65
C ARG A 603 13.82 -62.30 -27.29
N LYS A 604 13.73 -62.32 -28.62
CA LYS A 604 12.46 -62.26 -29.38
C LYS A 604 11.47 -61.19 -28.86
N SER A 605 11.97 -60.02 -28.45
CA SER A 605 11.16 -58.96 -27.84
C SER A 605 11.52 -57.61 -28.44
N ARG A 606 10.67 -57.14 -29.35
CA ARG A 606 10.91 -55.97 -30.19
C ARG A 606 10.57 -54.66 -29.47
N LEU A 607 11.14 -53.57 -29.98
CA LEU A 607 10.89 -52.21 -29.50
C LEU A 607 9.88 -51.49 -30.40
N PHE A 608 10.09 -51.53 -31.71
CA PHE A 608 9.36 -50.72 -32.70
C PHE A 608 8.88 -51.49 -33.93
N ASN A 609 9.48 -52.64 -34.26
CA ASN A 609 9.26 -53.34 -35.53
C ASN A 609 7.87 -54.01 -35.65
N THR A 610 6.89 -53.23 -36.10
CA THR A 610 5.55 -53.67 -36.50
C THR A 610 5.19 -53.18 -37.91
N TRP A 611 4.19 -53.82 -38.52
CA TRP A 611 3.69 -53.51 -39.86
C TRP A 611 2.88 -52.19 -39.95
N ASP A 612 2.48 -51.63 -38.81
CA ASP A 612 1.70 -50.40 -38.69
C ASP A 612 2.50 -49.23 -38.06
N GLY A 613 3.76 -49.44 -37.66
CA GLY A 613 4.60 -48.44 -36.99
C GLY A 613 4.21 -48.13 -35.53
N THR A 614 3.31 -48.93 -34.95
CA THR A 614 2.95 -48.82 -33.53
C THR A 614 4.09 -49.36 -32.66
N PRO A 615 4.73 -48.54 -31.80
CA PRO A 615 5.80 -49.01 -30.93
C PRO A 615 5.28 -50.07 -29.95
N LEU A 616 6.07 -51.10 -29.71
CA LEU A 616 5.75 -52.21 -28.80
C LEU A 616 6.27 -51.97 -27.38
N SER A 617 7.39 -51.23 -27.25
CA SER A 617 8.00 -50.89 -25.97
C SER A 617 8.51 -49.45 -25.98
N TRP A 618 8.22 -48.69 -24.92
CA TRP A 618 8.47 -47.24 -24.85
C TRP A 618 8.59 -46.78 -23.39
N TRP A 619 8.90 -45.50 -23.19
CA TRP A 619 8.94 -44.88 -21.86
C TRP A 619 8.18 -43.54 -21.82
N ARG A 620 7.99 -42.97 -20.64
CA ARG A 620 7.43 -41.62 -20.44
C ARG A 620 8.38 -40.69 -19.71
N ASP A 621 8.36 -39.43 -20.12
CA ASP A 621 9.08 -38.35 -19.44
C ASP A 621 8.34 -37.79 -18.21
N ARG A 622 8.88 -36.73 -17.62
CA ARG A 622 8.28 -36.00 -16.49
C ARG A 622 6.95 -35.28 -16.80
N ALA A 623 6.61 -35.06 -18.07
CA ALA A 623 5.32 -34.50 -18.48
C ALA A 623 4.27 -35.61 -18.72
N GLY A 624 4.69 -36.88 -18.69
CA GLY A 624 3.86 -38.04 -19.04
C GLY A 624 3.83 -38.33 -20.54
N GLU A 625 4.60 -37.60 -21.36
CA GLU A 625 4.60 -37.77 -22.81
C GLU A 625 5.37 -39.04 -23.23
N ARG A 626 4.83 -39.74 -24.23
CA ARG A 626 5.40 -41.01 -24.70
C ARG A 626 6.67 -40.76 -25.52
N ARG A 627 7.78 -41.34 -25.09
CA ARG A 627 9.09 -41.27 -25.77
C ARG A 627 9.43 -42.64 -26.37
N THR A 628 9.73 -42.61 -27.66
CA THR A 628 9.92 -43.80 -28.52
C THR A 628 11.33 -43.81 -29.10
N TYR A 629 12.34 -43.55 -28.28
CA TYR A 629 13.76 -43.64 -28.64
C TYR A 629 14.52 -44.27 -27.46
N TRP A 630 15.54 -45.08 -27.73
CA TRP A 630 16.35 -45.75 -26.70
C TRP A 630 17.84 -45.45 -26.86
N GLY A 631 18.59 -45.59 -25.77
CA GLY A 631 20.06 -45.54 -25.78
C GLY A 631 20.71 -44.23 -26.26
N GLY A 632 19.97 -43.12 -26.32
CA GLY A 632 20.51 -41.79 -26.65
C GLY A 632 20.26 -41.30 -28.09
N PHE A 633 19.44 -42.00 -28.88
CA PHE A 633 19.04 -41.50 -30.21
C PHE A 633 18.23 -40.19 -30.13
N LEU A 634 18.13 -39.46 -31.25
CA LEU A 634 17.37 -38.20 -31.37
C LEU A 634 15.88 -38.36 -30.99
N PRO A 635 15.27 -37.40 -30.27
CA PRO A 635 13.87 -37.50 -29.84
C PRO A 635 12.88 -37.54 -31.01
N GLY A 636 11.82 -38.33 -30.85
CA GLY A 636 10.74 -38.45 -31.83
C GLY A 636 10.98 -39.46 -32.96
N VAL A 637 12.17 -40.08 -33.03
CA VAL A 637 12.51 -41.09 -34.04
C VAL A 637 12.59 -42.48 -33.40
N GLN A 638 11.96 -43.48 -34.01
CA GLN A 638 11.90 -44.88 -33.53
C GLN A 638 13.22 -45.64 -33.78
N GLN A 639 14.30 -45.24 -33.11
CA GLN A 639 15.65 -45.83 -33.25
C GLN A 639 16.40 -45.93 -31.92
N CYS A 640 17.50 -46.70 -31.94
CA CYS A 640 18.36 -46.98 -30.80
C CYS A 640 19.81 -46.53 -31.03
N SER A 641 20.64 -46.60 -29.98
CA SER A 641 22.06 -46.20 -30.01
C SER A 641 22.86 -46.83 -31.16
N CYS A 642 22.59 -48.10 -31.50
CA CYS A 642 23.33 -48.80 -32.56
C CYS A 642 23.14 -48.18 -33.95
N SER A 643 22.00 -47.50 -34.20
CA SER A 643 21.73 -46.84 -35.48
C SER A 643 22.53 -45.55 -35.60
N LEU A 644 22.72 -44.82 -34.49
CA LEU A 644 23.58 -43.62 -34.44
C LEU A 644 25.08 -43.97 -34.54
N ALA A 645 25.45 -45.16 -34.08
CA ALA A 645 26.83 -45.68 -34.13
C ALA A 645 27.12 -46.59 -35.34
N GLU A 646 26.19 -46.66 -36.30
CA GLU A 646 26.26 -47.49 -37.53
C GLU A 646 26.69 -48.96 -37.29
N ASN A 647 26.28 -49.55 -36.15
CA ASN A 647 26.77 -50.84 -35.66
C ASN A 647 25.69 -51.82 -35.17
N CYS A 648 24.44 -51.67 -35.62
CA CYS A 648 23.39 -52.64 -35.33
C CYS A 648 23.73 -54.04 -35.89
N ILE A 649 23.35 -55.09 -35.17
CA ILE A 649 23.64 -56.51 -35.50
C ILE A 649 22.97 -56.97 -36.82
N ASP A 650 22.00 -56.19 -37.29
CA ASP A 650 21.32 -56.33 -38.57
C ASP A 650 20.89 -54.94 -39.04
N MET A 651 21.58 -54.39 -40.05
CA MET A 651 21.39 -53.01 -40.51
C MET A 651 20.05 -52.76 -41.23
N ASN A 652 19.19 -53.79 -41.36
CA ASN A 652 17.80 -53.63 -41.78
C ASN A 652 16.89 -53.11 -40.65
N TYR A 653 17.39 -53.05 -39.41
CA TYR A 653 16.64 -52.61 -38.23
C TYR A 653 17.42 -51.54 -37.46
N PHE A 654 16.71 -50.52 -36.94
CA PHE A 654 17.33 -49.39 -36.22
C PHE A 654 17.58 -49.65 -34.72
N CYS A 655 17.34 -50.89 -34.27
CA CYS A 655 17.54 -51.38 -32.91
C CYS A 655 17.89 -52.87 -32.98
N ASN A 656 18.81 -53.35 -32.14
CA ASN A 656 19.22 -54.75 -32.12
C ASN A 656 18.07 -55.69 -31.73
N CYS A 657 17.20 -55.25 -30.82
CA CYS A 657 16.01 -55.99 -30.38
C CYS A 657 14.92 -56.10 -31.44
N ASP A 658 14.91 -55.23 -32.45
CA ASP A 658 13.91 -55.27 -33.52
C ASP A 658 14.18 -56.37 -34.56
N ALA A 659 15.37 -56.97 -34.56
CA ALA A 659 15.73 -58.14 -35.39
C ALA A 659 15.14 -59.48 -34.89
N ASP A 660 14.33 -59.46 -33.81
CA ASP A 660 13.55 -60.59 -33.28
C ASP A 660 14.32 -61.91 -33.01
N ARG A 661 15.61 -61.81 -32.68
CA ARG A 661 16.51 -62.96 -32.55
C ARG A 661 16.27 -63.81 -31.31
N SER A 662 16.64 -65.09 -31.38
CA SER A 662 16.55 -66.05 -30.26
C SER A 662 17.77 -66.04 -29.32
N SER A 663 18.83 -65.33 -29.71
CA SER A 663 19.95 -64.87 -28.89
C SER A 663 19.54 -63.70 -27.98
N TRP A 664 20.45 -63.30 -27.07
CA TRP A 664 20.28 -62.11 -26.23
C TRP A 664 20.87 -60.89 -26.93
N GLU A 665 20.02 -59.99 -27.40
CA GLU A 665 20.42 -58.71 -28.00
C GLU A 665 20.35 -57.56 -26.97
N ASN A 666 20.88 -56.38 -27.33
CA ASN A 666 21.10 -55.27 -26.40
C ASN A 666 20.98 -53.90 -27.09
N ASP A 667 20.15 -53.00 -26.55
CA ASP A 667 19.96 -51.61 -26.99
C ASP A 667 20.20 -50.59 -25.85
N THR A 668 21.04 -50.97 -24.88
CA THR A 668 21.48 -50.12 -23.76
C THR A 668 22.18 -48.84 -24.22
N GLY A 669 21.91 -47.72 -23.53
CA GLY A 669 22.69 -46.48 -23.68
C GLY A 669 22.25 -45.38 -22.71
N LEU A 670 22.63 -44.13 -22.98
CA LEU A 670 22.39 -43.00 -22.09
C LEU A 670 21.27 -42.09 -22.62
N LEU A 671 20.27 -41.81 -21.79
CA LEU A 671 19.30 -40.74 -22.02
C LEU A 671 19.90 -39.45 -21.44
N SER A 672 20.14 -38.44 -22.29
CA SER A 672 20.81 -37.18 -21.90
C SER A 672 19.99 -35.91 -22.14
N TYR A 673 18.76 -36.05 -22.64
CA TYR A 673 17.86 -34.94 -22.96
C TYR A 673 17.18 -34.43 -21.67
N LYS A 674 17.73 -33.37 -21.07
CA LYS A 674 17.26 -32.79 -19.79
C LYS A 674 15.75 -32.52 -19.80
N GLU A 675 15.19 -32.11 -20.92
CA GLU A 675 13.79 -31.78 -21.13
C GLU A 675 12.86 -33.01 -21.06
N HIS A 676 13.39 -34.21 -21.29
CA HIS A 676 12.67 -35.49 -21.21
C HIS A 676 12.95 -36.27 -19.92
N LEU A 677 13.86 -35.82 -19.06
CA LEU A 677 14.23 -36.52 -17.82
C LEU A 677 13.45 -36.01 -16.58
N PRO A 678 13.38 -36.79 -15.50
CA PRO A 678 13.72 -38.22 -15.45
C PRO A 678 12.67 -39.08 -16.16
N VAL A 679 12.99 -40.34 -16.42
CA VAL A 679 11.99 -41.33 -16.87
C VAL A 679 10.99 -41.59 -15.75
N THR A 680 9.68 -41.53 -16.03
CA THR A 680 8.61 -41.76 -15.03
C THR A 680 7.90 -43.11 -15.18
N GLU A 681 7.87 -43.66 -16.39
CA GLU A 681 7.21 -44.93 -16.71
C GLU A 681 8.01 -45.68 -17.79
N ILE A 682 8.17 -47.00 -17.64
CA ILE A 682 8.62 -47.90 -18.72
C ILE A 682 7.49 -48.87 -19.05
N THR A 683 7.24 -49.05 -20.34
CA THR A 683 6.24 -49.96 -20.89
C THR A 683 6.89 -50.98 -21.84
N VAL A 684 6.63 -52.28 -21.65
CA VAL A 684 7.14 -53.37 -22.49
C VAL A 684 5.97 -54.24 -22.95
N GLY A 685 5.81 -54.45 -24.27
CA GLY A 685 4.60 -55.05 -24.85
C GLY A 685 4.78 -56.30 -25.73
N ASP A 686 5.99 -56.85 -25.90
CA ASP A 686 6.24 -57.99 -26.81
C ASP A 686 7.02 -59.13 -26.13
N THR A 687 6.48 -59.69 -25.05
CA THR A 687 7.08 -60.87 -24.35
C THR A 687 6.09 -62.04 -24.17
N ASN A 688 4.95 -62.03 -24.85
CA ASN A 688 3.93 -63.09 -24.85
C ASN A 688 4.11 -64.11 -25.99
N ARG A 689 5.35 -64.37 -26.43
CA ARG A 689 5.67 -65.33 -27.51
C ARG A 689 6.59 -66.44 -26.98
N THR A 690 6.59 -67.60 -27.62
CA THR A 690 7.32 -68.77 -27.09
C THR A 690 8.83 -68.54 -27.08
N GLY A 691 9.37 -68.38 -25.87
CA GLY A 691 10.77 -68.05 -25.63
C GLY A 691 11.11 -66.58 -25.87
N SER A 692 10.14 -65.65 -25.77
CA SER A 692 10.44 -64.21 -25.69
C SER A 692 10.51 -63.68 -24.27
N GLU A 693 11.44 -62.75 -24.05
CA GLU A 693 11.87 -62.27 -22.75
C GLU A 693 12.51 -60.88 -22.92
N ALA A 694 12.32 -59.98 -21.96
CA ALA A 694 13.01 -58.70 -21.91
C ALA A 694 13.54 -58.42 -20.50
N VAL A 695 14.69 -57.78 -20.41
CA VAL A 695 15.34 -57.36 -19.16
C VAL A 695 15.74 -55.90 -19.28
N TYR A 696 15.28 -55.06 -18.35
CA TYR A 696 15.65 -53.65 -18.29
C TYR A 696 16.16 -53.23 -16.91
N ARG A 697 16.91 -52.13 -16.87
CA ARG A 697 17.36 -51.42 -15.66
C ARG A 697 17.47 -49.93 -16.01
N LEU A 698 17.20 -49.05 -15.06
CA LEU A 698 17.67 -47.66 -15.15
C LEU A 698 18.87 -47.45 -14.22
N GLY A 699 19.78 -46.57 -14.63
CA GLY A 699 20.77 -46.00 -13.72
C GLY A 699 20.19 -44.82 -12.94
N CYS A 700 20.91 -44.40 -11.90
CA CYS A 700 20.62 -43.15 -11.19
C CYS A 700 20.70 -41.94 -12.14
N GLN A 701 20.01 -40.86 -11.78
CA GLN A 701 20.20 -39.57 -12.44
C GLN A 701 21.58 -38.99 -12.06
N LEU A 702 22.32 -38.45 -13.03
CA LEU A 702 23.67 -37.88 -12.85
C LEU A 702 23.73 -36.41 -13.30
N SER A 703 24.14 -35.49 -12.42
CA SER A 703 24.38 -34.08 -12.76
C SER A 703 25.67 -33.47 -12.19
N ASN A 704 26.32 -32.61 -13.01
CA ASN A 704 27.53 -31.82 -12.70
C ASN A 704 27.21 -30.31 -12.61
N VAL A 705 28.14 -29.49 -12.09
CA VAL A 705 27.90 -28.08 -11.73
C VAL A 705 28.51 -27.06 -12.71
N ILE A 706 27.77 -25.97 -12.90
CA ILE A 706 28.03 -24.83 -13.80
C ILE A 706 28.66 -23.67 -13.01
N VAL A 707 29.36 -22.75 -13.69
CA VAL A 707 29.58 -21.41 -13.11
C VAL A 707 28.28 -20.61 -13.27
N ASP A 708 27.48 -20.54 -12.19
CA ASP A 708 26.19 -19.83 -12.10
C ASP A 708 26.34 -18.61 -11.18
N VAL A 709 26.20 -17.40 -11.72
CA VAL A 709 26.32 -16.15 -10.97
C VAL A 709 25.03 -15.36 -11.11
N ALA A 710 24.23 -15.36 -10.05
CA ALA A 710 22.94 -14.68 -10.00
C ALA A 710 22.89 -13.64 -8.87
N PHE A 711 22.36 -12.45 -9.12
CA PHE A 711 22.16 -11.43 -8.09
C PHE A 711 21.10 -10.41 -8.52
N TYR A 712 20.53 -9.70 -7.54
CA TYR A 712 19.79 -8.47 -7.81
C TYR A 712 20.64 -7.25 -7.48
N PHE A 713 20.60 -6.24 -8.34
CA PHE A 713 21.22 -4.94 -8.10
C PHE A 713 20.23 -3.79 -8.23
N LYS A 714 20.50 -2.69 -7.53
CA LYS A 714 19.71 -1.46 -7.55
C LYS A 714 20.65 -0.27 -7.46
N THR A 715 20.74 0.52 -8.53
CA THR A 715 21.88 1.45 -8.74
C THR A 715 21.50 2.76 -9.41
N THR A 716 22.52 3.63 -9.47
CA THR A 716 22.49 5.05 -9.85
C THR A 716 23.68 5.42 -10.71
N ALA A 717 24.84 4.85 -10.39
CA ALA A 717 26.03 5.01 -11.20
C ALA A 717 25.75 4.42 -12.61
N PRO A 718 26.11 5.14 -13.69
CA PRO A 718 25.98 4.63 -15.05
C PRO A 718 27.02 3.53 -15.36
N SER A 719 27.97 3.29 -14.45
CA SER A 719 28.90 2.16 -14.53
C SER A 719 29.43 1.74 -13.15
N GLY A 720 29.97 0.52 -13.07
CA GLY A 720 30.61 -0.03 -11.86
C GLY A 720 30.76 -1.54 -11.94
N VAL A 721 31.82 -2.09 -11.36
CA VAL A 721 32.06 -3.55 -11.33
C VAL A 721 31.26 -4.19 -10.21
N PHE A 722 30.38 -5.13 -10.53
CA PHE A 722 29.57 -5.86 -9.56
C PHE A 722 30.40 -6.93 -8.83
N LEU A 723 31.20 -7.68 -9.59
CA LEU A 723 32.11 -8.68 -9.07
C LEU A 723 33.28 -8.96 -10.03
N GLU A 724 34.39 -9.40 -9.46
CA GLU A 724 35.62 -9.79 -10.15
C GLU A 724 36.30 -10.94 -9.40
N ASN A 725 36.72 -11.98 -10.11
CA ASN A 725 37.59 -13.02 -9.58
C ASN A 725 38.67 -13.33 -10.62
N LEU A 726 39.94 -13.28 -10.20
CA LEU A 726 41.11 -13.47 -11.05
C LEU A 726 41.74 -14.85 -10.86
N GLY A 727 42.46 -15.33 -11.87
CA GLY A 727 43.33 -16.49 -11.83
C GLY A 727 44.75 -16.13 -12.26
N ALA A 728 45.59 -17.16 -12.44
CA ALA A 728 46.96 -16.99 -12.93
C ALA A 728 47.04 -16.62 -14.42
N ARG A 729 45.96 -16.87 -15.18
CA ARG A 729 45.74 -16.46 -16.58
C ARG A 729 44.27 -16.14 -16.86
N ASP A 730 43.37 -16.95 -16.30
CA ASP A 730 41.92 -16.79 -16.44
C ASP A 730 41.37 -15.67 -15.57
N PHE A 731 40.17 -15.18 -15.86
CA PHE A 731 39.38 -14.36 -14.93
C PHE A 731 37.87 -14.43 -15.26
N ILE A 732 37.05 -13.96 -14.31
CA ILE A 732 35.65 -13.59 -14.54
C ILE A 732 35.38 -12.18 -13.98
N ARG A 733 34.57 -11.39 -14.70
CA ARG A 733 34.08 -10.08 -14.27
C ARG A 733 32.63 -9.89 -14.70
N VAL A 734 31.80 -9.35 -13.83
CA VAL A 734 30.47 -8.82 -14.21
C VAL A 734 30.46 -7.33 -13.90
N GLU A 735 30.19 -6.50 -14.89
CA GLU A 735 30.18 -5.04 -14.73
C GLU A 735 28.99 -4.35 -15.40
N LEU A 736 28.66 -3.18 -14.86
CA LEU A 736 27.70 -2.23 -15.41
C LEU A 736 28.40 -1.23 -16.32
N SER A 737 27.94 -1.15 -17.55
CA SER A 737 28.05 0.00 -18.46
C SER A 737 26.94 -0.13 -19.51
N THR A 738 27.03 -1.17 -20.32
CA THR A 738 25.91 -2.13 -20.51
C THR A 738 26.18 -3.32 -19.58
N VAL A 739 25.18 -4.07 -19.10
CA VAL A 739 25.48 -5.21 -18.21
C VAL A 739 26.24 -6.25 -19.02
N THR A 740 27.47 -6.53 -18.56
CA THR A 740 28.48 -7.26 -19.33
C THR A 740 29.15 -8.30 -18.45
N PHE A 741 29.17 -9.54 -18.93
CA PHE A 741 29.92 -10.66 -18.38
C PHE A 741 31.15 -10.88 -19.26
N THR A 742 32.33 -10.81 -18.65
CA THR A 742 33.61 -11.01 -19.33
C THR A 742 34.35 -12.17 -18.66
N PHE A 743 34.90 -13.08 -19.45
CA PHE A 743 35.69 -14.19 -18.95
C PHE A 743 36.85 -14.53 -19.89
N GLU A 744 37.98 -14.94 -19.32
CA GLU A 744 39.22 -15.27 -20.03
C GLU A 744 39.55 -16.74 -19.77
N VAL A 745 39.90 -17.49 -20.82
CA VAL A 745 40.22 -18.92 -20.73
C VAL A 745 41.37 -19.30 -21.67
N GLY A 746 42.44 -18.51 -21.65
CA GLY A 746 43.67 -18.77 -22.41
C GLY A 746 43.64 -18.48 -23.92
N GLY A 747 42.52 -17.97 -24.45
CA GLY A 747 42.33 -17.66 -25.88
C GLY A 747 42.01 -16.19 -26.18
N GLY A 748 42.06 -15.30 -25.18
CA GLY A 748 41.54 -13.94 -25.24
C GLY A 748 40.23 -13.80 -24.44
N PRO A 749 39.87 -12.56 -24.02
CA PRO A 749 38.72 -12.33 -23.16
C PRO A 749 37.42 -12.38 -23.97
N ALA A 750 36.57 -13.36 -23.69
CA ALA A 750 35.22 -13.48 -24.21
C ALA A 750 34.29 -12.46 -23.52
N VAL A 751 33.40 -11.82 -24.28
CA VAL A 751 32.54 -10.73 -23.81
C VAL A 751 31.08 -10.96 -24.21
N LEU A 752 30.22 -11.15 -23.21
CA LEU A 752 28.76 -11.19 -23.33
C LEU A 752 28.16 -9.88 -22.79
N SER A 753 27.41 -9.14 -23.61
CA SER A 753 26.74 -7.91 -23.17
C SER A 753 25.23 -7.95 -23.44
N VAL A 754 24.42 -7.66 -22.42
CA VAL A 754 22.98 -7.39 -22.57
C VAL A 754 22.77 -5.88 -22.68
N LYS A 755 22.21 -5.43 -23.80
CA LYS A 755 21.80 -4.03 -24.02
C LYS A 755 20.31 -3.90 -23.74
N SER A 756 19.97 -3.27 -22.61
CA SER A 756 18.59 -2.86 -22.34
C SER A 756 18.21 -1.65 -23.20
N HIS A 757 16.93 -1.55 -23.58
CA HIS A 757 16.36 -0.37 -24.21
C HIS A 757 16.11 0.78 -23.23
N VAL A 758 16.17 0.51 -21.91
CA VAL A 758 16.06 1.50 -20.83
C VAL A 758 17.30 1.45 -19.92
N PRO A 759 17.81 2.59 -19.40
CA PRO A 759 18.99 2.60 -18.54
C PRO A 759 18.76 1.80 -17.24
N LEU A 760 19.63 0.84 -16.96
CA LEU A 760 19.54 -0.06 -15.79
C LEU A 760 20.04 0.57 -14.48
N ASN A 761 20.10 1.91 -14.43
CA ASN A 761 20.48 2.70 -13.25
C ASN A 761 19.32 3.63 -12.82
N ASP A 762 18.11 3.07 -12.80
CA ASP A 762 16.82 3.75 -12.61
C ASP A 762 16.26 3.69 -11.16
N LYS A 763 16.98 3.02 -10.25
CA LYS A 763 16.62 2.66 -8.86
C LYS A 763 15.66 1.48 -8.66
N GLN A 764 15.29 0.75 -9.70
CA GLN A 764 14.58 -0.52 -9.52
C GLN A 764 15.56 -1.64 -9.12
N TRP A 765 15.02 -2.80 -8.76
CA TRP A 765 15.79 -4.02 -8.57
C TRP A 765 15.84 -4.78 -9.88
N HIS A 766 16.99 -4.74 -10.56
CA HIS A 766 17.26 -5.57 -11.74
C HIS A 766 17.86 -6.91 -11.29
N HIS A 767 17.44 -8.00 -11.92
CA HIS A 767 18.03 -9.32 -11.77
C HIS A 767 19.08 -9.57 -12.85
N VAL A 768 20.24 -10.08 -12.49
CA VAL A 768 21.28 -10.55 -13.42
C VAL A 768 21.51 -12.04 -13.17
N ARG A 769 21.52 -12.83 -14.24
CA ARG A 769 22.02 -14.21 -14.24
C ARG A 769 23.07 -14.34 -15.33
N ALA A 770 24.30 -14.66 -14.95
CA ALA A 770 25.42 -14.94 -15.83
C ALA A 770 25.87 -16.39 -15.62
N GLU A 771 26.00 -17.16 -16.69
CA GLU A 771 26.24 -18.59 -16.63
C GLU A 771 27.35 -19.01 -17.60
N ARG A 772 28.22 -19.97 -17.22
CA ARG A 772 29.18 -20.61 -18.15
C ARG A 772 29.27 -22.11 -17.90
N ASN A 773 28.86 -22.88 -18.90
CA ASN A 773 29.02 -24.34 -18.99
C ASN A 773 30.08 -24.70 -20.06
N VAL A 774 30.32 -26.00 -20.29
CA VAL A 774 31.31 -26.45 -21.30
C VAL A 774 30.91 -26.26 -22.77
N LYS A 775 29.66 -25.93 -23.09
CA LYS A 775 29.18 -25.69 -24.46
C LYS A 775 28.98 -24.21 -24.79
N GLU A 776 28.57 -23.42 -23.82
CA GLU A 776 28.25 -22.01 -23.99
C GLU A 776 28.39 -21.22 -22.69
N ALA A 777 28.56 -19.91 -22.83
CA ALA A 777 28.27 -18.95 -21.78
C ALA A 777 26.99 -18.18 -22.12
N SER A 778 26.21 -17.80 -21.12
CA SER A 778 25.00 -17.01 -21.29
C SER A 778 24.87 -15.87 -20.27
N LEU A 779 24.07 -14.87 -20.61
CA LEU A 779 23.80 -13.69 -19.79
C LEU A 779 22.35 -13.23 -20.02
N GLN A 780 21.60 -13.11 -18.93
CA GLN A 780 20.26 -12.53 -18.88
C GLN A 780 20.22 -11.38 -17.88
N VAL A 781 19.41 -10.37 -18.20
CA VAL A 781 19.02 -9.30 -17.27
C VAL A 781 17.51 -9.15 -17.31
N ASP A 782 16.86 -9.18 -16.15
CA ASP A 782 15.41 -9.20 -16.00
C ASP A 782 14.72 -10.21 -16.94
N GLN A 783 13.82 -9.74 -17.80
CA GLN A 783 13.13 -10.51 -18.83
C GLN A 783 13.65 -10.20 -20.24
N LEU A 784 14.82 -9.57 -20.37
CA LEU A 784 15.44 -9.31 -21.67
C LEU A 784 15.87 -10.62 -22.34
N PRO A 785 15.94 -10.67 -23.68
CA PRO A 785 16.36 -11.87 -24.40
C PRO A 785 17.73 -12.37 -23.94
N LEU A 786 17.80 -13.67 -23.63
CA LEU A 786 19.02 -14.36 -23.26
C LEU A 786 20.08 -14.15 -24.34
N ARG A 787 21.27 -13.68 -23.95
CA ARG A 787 22.44 -13.59 -24.83
C ARG A 787 23.33 -14.78 -24.53
N PHE A 788 23.71 -15.55 -25.54
CA PHE A 788 24.62 -16.69 -25.41
C PHE A 788 25.82 -16.54 -26.36
N LEU A 789 26.87 -17.28 -26.06
CA LEU A 789 28.12 -17.36 -26.80
C LEU A 789 28.62 -18.81 -26.72
N GLU A 790 28.68 -19.48 -27.87
CA GLU A 790 29.20 -20.85 -27.96
C GLU A 790 30.68 -20.92 -27.60
N ALA A 791 31.09 -22.01 -26.95
CA ALA A 791 32.47 -22.24 -26.55
C ALA A 791 33.34 -22.66 -27.76
N PRO A 792 34.57 -22.13 -27.92
CA PRO A 792 35.49 -22.59 -28.96
C PRO A 792 35.81 -24.09 -28.83
N PRO A 793 35.85 -24.85 -29.94
CA PRO A 793 35.99 -26.32 -29.90
C PRO A 793 37.30 -26.80 -29.26
N ASP A 794 38.39 -26.04 -29.38
CA ASP A 794 39.70 -26.34 -28.81
C ASP A 794 39.99 -25.58 -27.49
N GLY A 795 38.97 -24.95 -26.90
CA GLY A 795 39.12 -24.12 -25.69
C GLY A 795 39.21 -24.93 -24.38
N PRO A 796 39.95 -24.47 -23.36
CA PRO A 796 39.94 -25.11 -22.05
C PRO A 796 38.55 -25.07 -21.40
N ALA A 797 38.00 -26.23 -21.05
CA ALA A 797 36.66 -26.34 -20.50
C ALA A 797 36.50 -25.64 -19.12
N ARG A 798 37.56 -25.65 -18.30
CA ARG A 798 37.52 -25.27 -16.87
C ARG A 798 38.27 -23.98 -16.60
N LEU A 799 37.58 -23.00 -16.00
CA LEU A 799 38.18 -21.78 -15.45
C LEU A 799 39.07 -22.12 -14.23
N GLN A 800 40.33 -21.69 -14.27
CA GLN A 800 41.26 -21.75 -13.14
C GLN A 800 41.30 -20.41 -12.41
N LEU A 801 40.36 -20.19 -11.50
CA LEU A 801 40.30 -19.01 -10.63
C LEU A 801 41.04 -19.31 -9.32
N ASN A 802 42.11 -18.56 -9.05
CA ASN A 802 43.05 -18.82 -7.94
C ASN A 802 42.99 -17.74 -6.84
N SER A 803 42.25 -16.65 -7.04
CA SER A 803 42.34 -15.45 -6.21
C SER A 803 41.10 -15.21 -5.32
N GLN A 804 41.16 -14.13 -4.55
CA GLN A 804 40.06 -13.66 -3.73
C GLN A 804 38.96 -13.04 -4.61
N LEU A 805 37.71 -13.43 -4.38
CA LEU A 805 36.55 -12.79 -5.00
C LEU A 805 36.39 -11.36 -4.48
N PHE A 806 36.30 -10.39 -5.39
CA PHE A 806 35.92 -9.01 -5.12
C PHE A 806 34.44 -8.81 -5.48
N VAL A 807 33.70 -8.11 -4.62
CA VAL A 807 32.28 -7.77 -4.77
C VAL A 807 32.13 -6.27 -4.56
N GLY A 808 31.34 -5.61 -5.41
CA GLY A 808 31.20 -4.15 -5.42
C GLY A 808 32.40 -3.39 -6.00
N GLY A 809 33.38 -4.07 -6.59
CA GLY A 809 34.54 -3.44 -7.21
C GLY A 809 35.59 -4.43 -7.71
N THR A 810 36.77 -3.90 -8.05
CA THR A 810 37.94 -4.67 -8.53
C THR A 810 38.99 -4.83 -7.43
N ALA A 811 39.97 -5.70 -7.65
CA ALA A 811 41.16 -5.83 -6.79
C ALA A 811 41.90 -4.49 -6.56
N SER A 812 41.84 -3.57 -7.55
CA SER A 812 42.46 -2.24 -7.50
C SER A 812 41.65 -1.17 -6.75
N ARG A 813 40.43 -1.52 -6.28
CA ARG A 813 39.38 -0.61 -5.78
C ARG A 813 38.94 0.50 -6.76
N GLN A 814 39.40 0.49 -8.01
CA GLN A 814 38.88 1.39 -9.04
C GLN A 814 37.58 0.83 -9.65
N ARG A 815 36.77 1.73 -10.23
CA ARG A 815 35.48 1.41 -10.89
C ARG A 815 34.49 0.65 -9.98
N GLY A 816 34.51 0.92 -8.67
CA GLY A 816 33.57 0.33 -7.70
C GLY A 816 32.11 0.61 -8.02
N PHE A 817 31.23 -0.34 -7.69
CA PHE A 817 29.79 -0.23 -7.87
C PHE A 817 29.14 0.54 -6.71
N LEU A 818 28.38 1.58 -7.05
CA LEU A 818 27.62 2.39 -6.09
C LEU A 818 26.13 2.07 -6.18
N GLY A 819 25.64 1.20 -5.29
CA GLY A 819 24.24 0.80 -5.21
C GLY A 819 24.01 -0.29 -4.16
N CYS A 820 22.81 -0.85 -4.15
CA CYS A 820 22.46 -2.00 -3.32
C CYS A 820 22.63 -3.31 -4.12
N LEU A 821 23.13 -4.36 -3.47
CA LEU A 821 23.11 -5.75 -3.93
C LEU A 821 22.28 -6.58 -2.95
N ARG A 822 21.59 -7.62 -3.43
CA ARG A 822 20.93 -8.64 -2.60
C ARG A 822 20.93 -10.00 -3.28
N ALA A 823 20.82 -11.07 -2.49
CA ALA A 823 20.79 -12.46 -2.95
C ALA A 823 21.90 -12.77 -3.97
N LEU A 824 23.15 -12.40 -3.64
CA LEU A 824 24.30 -12.74 -4.46
C LEU A 824 24.60 -14.23 -4.31
N ASN A 825 24.35 -14.96 -5.38
CA ASN A 825 24.58 -16.39 -5.52
C ASN A 825 25.73 -16.63 -6.50
N ILE A 826 26.70 -17.47 -6.11
CA ILE A 826 27.85 -17.85 -6.95
C ILE A 826 28.05 -19.36 -6.83
N ASN A 827 27.96 -20.07 -7.96
CA ASN A 827 28.04 -21.52 -8.09
C ASN A 827 27.06 -22.26 -7.15
N GLY A 828 25.87 -21.69 -6.95
CA GLY A 828 24.86 -22.14 -6.00
C GLY A 828 24.99 -21.50 -4.61
N MET A 829 26.19 -21.11 -4.16
CA MET A 829 26.39 -20.55 -2.81
C MET A 829 25.84 -19.11 -2.71
N THR A 830 24.85 -18.88 -1.84
CA THR A 830 24.41 -17.53 -1.48
C THR A 830 25.37 -16.93 -0.45
N LEU A 831 25.94 -15.75 -0.74
CA LEU A 831 26.84 -15.05 0.17
C LEU A 831 26.05 -14.21 1.19
N ASP A 832 26.39 -14.33 2.47
CA ASP A 832 25.92 -13.42 3.52
C ASP A 832 26.56 -12.03 3.31
N LEU A 833 25.77 -11.12 2.74
CA LEU A 833 26.15 -9.73 2.55
C LEU A 833 25.92 -8.87 3.80
N GLU A 834 25.15 -9.33 4.80
CA GLU A 834 24.79 -8.53 5.97
C GLU A 834 25.90 -8.53 7.02
N GLU A 835 26.36 -9.71 7.46
CA GLU A 835 27.52 -9.81 8.37
C GLU A 835 28.78 -9.26 7.70
N ARG A 836 28.93 -9.48 6.38
CA ARG A 836 30.05 -8.89 5.64
C ARG A 836 29.95 -7.37 5.56
N ALA A 837 28.75 -6.79 5.38
CA ALA A 837 28.56 -5.34 5.40
C ALA A 837 28.91 -4.73 6.77
N LYS A 838 28.47 -5.35 7.88
CA LYS A 838 28.79 -4.89 9.25
C LYS A 838 30.29 -4.77 9.51
N MET A 839 31.10 -5.61 8.85
CA MET A 839 32.56 -5.61 8.95
C MET A 839 33.28 -4.77 7.87
N THR A 840 32.54 -4.11 6.95
CA THR A 840 33.11 -3.49 5.74
C THR A 840 32.94 -1.96 5.71
N PRO A 841 34.02 -1.16 5.84
CA PRO A 841 33.94 0.29 5.77
C PRO A 841 33.43 0.79 4.41
N GLY A 842 32.34 1.56 4.43
CA GLY A 842 31.68 2.10 3.23
C GLY A 842 30.51 1.25 2.72
N VAL A 843 30.18 0.14 3.37
CA VAL A 843 29.01 -0.71 3.06
C VAL A 843 28.10 -0.77 4.30
N SER A 844 26.79 -0.88 4.09
CA SER A 844 25.79 -0.90 5.17
C SER A 844 24.72 -1.97 4.92
N ALA A 845 24.24 -2.60 5.99
CA ALA A 845 23.06 -3.48 5.92
C ALA A 845 21.79 -2.69 5.56
N GLY A 846 20.99 -3.20 4.62
CA GLY A 846 19.72 -2.60 4.19
C GLY A 846 19.80 -1.59 3.04
N CYS A 847 18.63 -1.19 2.50
CA CYS A 847 18.52 -0.32 1.31
C CYS A 847 17.24 0.56 1.33
N PRO A 848 17.09 1.51 2.29
CA PRO A 848 15.87 2.33 2.46
C PRO A 848 15.66 3.38 1.34
N GLY A 849 14.40 3.75 1.11
CA GLY A 849 13.97 4.77 0.12
C GLY A 849 13.68 6.14 0.74
N HIS A 850 13.81 7.22 -0.03
CA HIS A 850 13.80 8.60 0.47
C HIS A 850 12.40 9.24 0.54
N CYS A 851 11.53 9.02 -0.45
CA CYS A 851 10.18 9.61 -0.50
C CYS A 851 9.17 9.01 0.53
N ASN A 852 9.62 8.19 1.50
CA ASN A 852 8.77 7.48 2.47
C ASN A 852 8.76 8.11 3.89
N GLY A 853 9.25 9.36 4.06
CA GLY A 853 9.30 10.05 5.35
C GLY A 853 8.28 11.19 5.48
N GLN A 854 7.93 11.56 6.72
CA GLN A 854 7.04 12.70 7.04
C GLN A 854 7.65 14.09 6.78
N ALA A 855 8.85 14.17 6.20
CA ALA A 855 9.50 15.42 5.83
C ALA A 855 9.03 15.90 4.44
N GLN A 856 8.74 17.18 4.29
CA GLN A 856 8.14 17.73 3.08
C GLN A 856 9.20 18.06 2.00
N LEU A 857 9.90 17.01 1.53
CA LEU A 857 11.09 17.07 0.67
C LEU A 857 10.93 17.79 -0.68
N CYS A 858 9.68 18.01 -1.13
CA CYS A 858 9.32 18.69 -2.37
C CYS A 858 8.22 19.72 -2.11
N HIS A 859 8.43 20.95 -2.59
CA HIS A 859 7.55 22.09 -2.32
C HIS A 859 6.66 22.42 -3.52
N ASN A 860 5.71 23.37 -3.35
CA ASN A 860 4.90 23.95 -4.42
C ASN A 860 4.26 22.93 -5.39
N ARG A 861 3.67 21.86 -4.83
CA ARG A 861 3.05 20.72 -5.54
C ARG A 861 4.00 19.91 -6.42
N GLY A 862 5.33 20.05 -6.25
CA GLY A 862 6.32 19.16 -6.84
C GLY A 862 6.15 17.73 -6.33
N ARG A 863 6.12 16.75 -7.25
CA ARG A 863 5.97 15.33 -6.90
C ARG A 863 7.33 14.76 -6.49
N CYS A 864 7.45 14.17 -5.30
CA CYS A 864 8.64 13.40 -4.95
C CYS A 864 8.71 12.18 -5.88
N ILE A 865 9.67 12.18 -6.81
CA ILE A 865 10.00 11.01 -7.60
C ILE A 865 11.30 10.46 -7.03
N GLU A 866 11.21 9.28 -6.42
CA GLU A 866 12.36 8.48 -6.04
C GLU A 866 13.19 8.23 -7.31
N ARG A 867 14.41 8.75 -7.36
CA ARG A 867 15.33 8.57 -8.49
C ARG A 867 16.62 7.97 -8.00
N SER A 868 17.39 7.39 -8.91
CA SER A 868 18.49 6.51 -8.52
C SER A 868 19.47 7.14 -7.54
N SER A 869 19.99 8.33 -7.82
CA SER A 869 20.96 9.02 -6.95
C SER A 869 20.38 9.70 -5.70
N GLY A 870 19.08 9.52 -5.40
CA GLY A 870 18.44 10.13 -4.22
C GLY A 870 16.93 10.30 -4.41
N TYR A 871 16.46 11.53 -4.46
CA TYR A 871 15.11 11.87 -4.93
C TYR A 871 15.22 13.11 -5.83
N VAL A 872 14.26 13.26 -6.76
CA VAL A 872 14.12 14.47 -7.57
C VAL A 872 12.66 14.91 -7.48
N CYS A 873 12.45 16.17 -7.17
CA CYS A 873 11.12 16.75 -7.20
C CYS A 873 10.74 17.03 -8.66
N ASP A 874 9.76 16.29 -9.17
CA ASP A 874 9.18 16.57 -10.47
C ASP A 874 8.27 17.79 -10.38
N CYS A 875 8.78 18.89 -10.93
CA CYS A 875 8.09 20.17 -11.00
C CYS A 875 7.32 20.35 -12.32
N THR A 876 7.21 19.35 -13.21
CA THR A 876 6.72 19.54 -14.59
C THR A 876 5.34 20.20 -14.65
N HIS A 877 4.44 19.81 -13.74
CA HIS A 877 3.09 20.37 -13.60
C HIS A 877 2.98 21.54 -12.59
N SER A 878 4.12 22.12 -12.20
CA SER A 878 4.24 23.24 -11.27
C SER A 878 4.93 24.43 -11.94
N ALA A 879 4.46 25.64 -11.65
CA ALA A 879 5.03 26.89 -12.10
C ALA A 879 6.41 27.23 -11.47
N TYR A 880 6.91 26.38 -10.58
CA TYR A 880 8.22 26.49 -9.95
C TYR A 880 9.20 25.46 -10.55
N GLY A 881 10.49 25.62 -10.29
CA GLY A 881 11.56 24.74 -10.76
C GLY A 881 12.69 24.61 -9.73
N GLY A 882 13.87 24.21 -10.20
CA GLY A 882 14.98 23.83 -9.32
C GLY A 882 14.75 22.47 -8.62
N PRO A 883 15.74 21.95 -7.88
CA PRO A 883 15.76 20.56 -7.41
C PRO A 883 14.63 20.20 -6.44
N HIS A 884 14.08 21.18 -5.73
CA HIS A 884 13.01 21.01 -4.72
C HIS A 884 11.69 21.73 -5.08
N CYS A 885 11.55 22.17 -6.34
CA CYS A 885 10.42 22.98 -6.83
C CYS A 885 10.20 24.30 -6.07
N GLN A 886 11.30 24.96 -5.68
CA GLN A 886 11.29 26.23 -4.96
C GLN A 886 11.68 27.45 -5.82
N LYS A 887 12.47 27.28 -6.90
CA LYS A 887 12.87 28.40 -7.77
C LYS A 887 11.67 28.88 -8.56
N GLU A 888 11.28 30.15 -8.42
CA GLU A 888 10.22 30.71 -9.26
C GLU A 888 10.64 30.75 -10.73
N VAL A 889 9.72 30.41 -11.63
CA VAL A 889 9.88 30.67 -13.06
C VAL A 889 9.30 32.06 -13.34
N SER A 890 10.13 33.02 -13.76
CA SER A 890 9.70 34.39 -14.02
C SER A 890 10.26 34.97 -15.33
N VAL A 891 9.52 35.91 -15.91
CA VAL A 891 9.73 36.44 -17.26
C VAL A 891 9.37 37.91 -17.32
N SER A 892 10.20 38.70 -17.99
CA SER A 892 9.92 40.09 -18.32
C SER A 892 9.13 40.19 -19.63
N PHE A 893 8.09 41.03 -19.62
CA PHE A 893 7.22 41.34 -20.75
C PHE A 893 7.37 42.81 -21.15
N GLU A 894 7.44 43.06 -22.45
CA GLU A 894 7.31 44.38 -23.07
C GLU A 894 5.87 44.55 -23.59
N SER A 895 5.44 45.78 -23.92
CA SER A 895 4.07 46.05 -24.39
C SER A 895 3.71 45.37 -25.71
N GLY A 896 4.70 44.88 -26.45
CA GLY A 896 4.51 44.05 -27.64
C GLY A 896 4.44 42.54 -27.35
N THR A 897 4.86 42.08 -26.17
CA THR A 897 5.06 40.66 -25.86
C THR A 897 3.74 39.95 -25.57
N SER A 898 3.56 38.78 -26.17
CA SER A 898 2.44 37.88 -25.94
C SER A 898 2.88 36.43 -25.88
N VAL A 899 2.24 35.62 -25.04
CA VAL A 899 2.45 34.17 -24.93
C VAL A 899 1.08 33.49 -24.92
N THR A 900 0.75 32.74 -25.97
CA THR A 900 -0.50 31.98 -26.06
C THR A 900 -0.21 30.48 -25.99
N TYR A 901 -0.57 29.85 -24.88
CA TYR A 901 -0.67 28.40 -24.77
C TYR A 901 -1.94 27.92 -25.50
N THR A 902 -1.90 26.77 -26.17
CA THR A 902 -3.02 26.16 -26.90
C THR A 902 -3.32 24.78 -26.31
N PHE A 903 -4.59 24.46 -26.10
CA PHE A 903 -5.03 23.16 -25.57
C PHE A 903 -5.31 22.21 -26.74
N GLN A 904 -4.73 21.01 -26.72
CA GLN A 904 -5.00 19.98 -27.73
C GLN A 904 -6.30 19.22 -27.43
N GLU A 905 -7.20 19.15 -28.41
CA GLU A 905 -8.29 18.16 -28.40
C GLU A 905 -7.74 16.76 -28.77
N PRO A 906 -8.23 15.67 -28.13
CA PRO A 906 -7.84 14.32 -28.52
C PRO A 906 -8.22 13.98 -29.98
N PHE A 907 -7.29 13.38 -30.73
CA PHE A 907 -7.50 13.03 -32.13
C PHE A 907 -8.72 12.12 -32.34
N SER A 908 -9.70 12.61 -33.10
CA SER A 908 -11.00 11.95 -33.29
C SER A 908 -10.98 10.87 -34.38
N VAL A 909 -10.11 9.86 -34.25
CA VAL A 909 -9.95 8.76 -35.23
C VAL A 909 -10.32 7.40 -34.63
N MET A 910 -11.53 7.29 -34.07
CA MET A 910 -12.37 6.07 -34.01
C MET A 910 -13.69 6.42 -33.29
N ARG A 911 -14.60 7.13 -33.98
CA ARG A 911 -15.86 7.60 -33.39
C ARG A 911 -17.09 6.95 -34.01
N ASN A 912 -17.17 5.63 -33.94
CA ASN A 912 -18.39 4.92 -34.30
C ASN A 912 -19.47 5.15 -33.22
N LYS A 913 -20.70 5.50 -33.61
CA LYS A 913 -21.71 6.09 -32.71
C LYS A 913 -22.63 5.02 -32.09
N SER A 914 -22.22 4.42 -30.98
CA SER A 914 -23.13 3.79 -30.01
C SER A 914 -22.94 4.42 -28.63
N ARG A 915 -24.04 4.88 -28.01
CA ARG A 915 -24.03 5.51 -26.68
C ARG A 915 -24.23 4.46 -25.59
N GLN A 916 -23.14 3.90 -25.05
CA GLN A 916 -22.97 3.59 -23.62
C GLN A 916 -21.65 2.86 -23.36
N SER A 917 -20.62 3.60 -22.97
CA SER A 917 -19.42 3.07 -22.31
C SER A 917 -18.85 4.13 -21.37
N SER A 918 -18.13 3.68 -20.32
CA SER A 918 -17.47 4.55 -19.31
C SER A 918 -18.39 5.32 -18.35
N ALA A 919 -19.24 4.62 -17.59
CA ALA A 919 -19.93 5.18 -16.42
C ALA A 919 -19.02 5.35 -15.17
N ILE A 920 -17.69 5.28 -15.33
CA ILE A 920 -16.69 5.27 -14.25
C ILE A 920 -16.26 6.69 -13.82
N TYR A 921 -16.66 7.73 -14.58
CA TYR A 921 -16.41 9.15 -14.27
C TYR A 921 -17.72 9.94 -14.06
N ALA A 922 -18.73 9.31 -13.45
CA ALA A 922 -20.08 9.87 -13.26
C ALA A 922 -20.44 10.16 -11.79
N GLN A 923 -19.46 10.48 -10.93
CA GLN A 923 -19.71 11.24 -9.69
C GLN A 923 -19.46 12.73 -9.93
N SER A 924 -20.11 13.59 -9.14
CA SER A 924 -20.32 15.00 -9.49
C SER A 924 -19.04 15.85 -9.54
N SER A 925 -18.59 16.15 -10.76
CA SER A 925 -17.81 17.36 -11.01
C SER A 925 -18.60 18.58 -10.52
N LYS A 926 -18.07 19.27 -9.51
CA LYS A 926 -18.24 20.72 -9.42
C LYS A 926 -17.14 21.32 -10.28
N SER A 927 -17.49 22.30 -11.10
CA SER A 927 -16.52 23.16 -11.78
C SER A 927 -15.52 23.72 -10.77
N ARG A 928 -14.24 23.40 -10.97
CA ARG A 928 -13.14 23.74 -10.07
C ARG A 928 -11.97 24.23 -10.88
N GLU A 929 -11.60 25.49 -10.64
CA GLU A 929 -10.48 26.14 -11.30
C GLU A 929 -9.58 26.83 -10.26
N ILE A 930 -8.28 26.85 -10.53
CA ILE A 930 -7.26 27.50 -9.71
C ILE A 930 -6.34 28.27 -10.65
N VAL A 931 -6.23 29.59 -10.46
CA VAL A 931 -5.31 30.45 -11.21
C VAL A 931 -4.39 31.12 -10.20
N ALA A 932 -3.08 30.98 -10.34
CA ALA A 932 -2.12 31.62 -9.44
C ALA A 932 -0.97 32.21 -10.24
N PHE A 933 -0.49 33.39 -9.83
CA PHE A 933 0.69 34.05 -10.39
C PHE A 933 1.17 35.13 -9.43
N ARG A 934 2.40 35.61 -9.62
CA ARG A 934 2.90 36.85 -9.01
C ARG A 934 3.30 37.80 -10.12
N PHE A 935 3.25 39.11 -9.87
CA PHE A 935 3.62 40.11 -10.86
C PHE A 935 4.26 41.33 -10.23
N LEU A 936 5.12 42.01 -10.99
CA LEU A 936 5.73 43.27 -10.63
C LEU A 936 5.62 44.23 -11.83
N THR A 937 4.99 45.40 -11.62
CA THR A 937 4.87 46.42 -12.66
C THR A 937 4.82 47.84 -12.08
N THR A 938 5.35 48.79 -12.83
CA THR A 938 5.37 50.25 -12.56
C THR A 938 4.46 51.03 -13.53
N LYS A 939 3.67 50.32 -14.33
CA LYS A 939 2.67 50.89 -15.26
C LYS A 939 1.31 50.24 -14.96
N ALA A 940 0.22 50.78 -15.50
CA ALA A 940 -1.11 50.18 -15.42
C ALA A 940 -1.59 49.58 -16.76
N PRO A 941 -1.00 48.46 -17.23
CA PRO A 941 -1.54 47.67 -18.34
C PRO A 941 -2.44 46.51 -17.83
N ALA A 942 -3.41 46.12 -18.63
CA ALA A 942 -4.24 44.94 -18.34
C ALA A 942 -3.52 43.61 -18.64
N MET A 943 -3.97 42.54 -18.00
CA MET A 943 -3.51 41.17 -18.21
C MET A 943 -4.71 40.28 -18.51
N ASP A 944 -4.88 39.91 -19.77
CA ASP A 944 -5.92 38.95 -20.18
C ASP A 944 -5.36 37.51 -20.17
N LEU A 945 -6.24 36.56 -19.92
CA LEU A 945 -6.01 35.13 -19.77
C LEU A 945 -6.94 34.36 -20.73
N ASP A 946 -6.95 34.77 -22.02
CA ASP A 946 -7.92 34.29 -23.02
C ASP A 946 -7.83 32.79 -23.34
N GLY A 947 -8.93 32.10 -23.05
CA GLY A 947 -9.24 30.77 -23.55
C GLY A 947 -10.56 30.74 -24.32
N VAL A 948 -10.52 30.30 -25.58
CA VAL A 948 -11.65 30.41 -26.54
C VAL A 948 -12.79 29.39 -26.32
N SER A 949 -13.25 29.23 -25.08
CA SER A 949 -14.64 29.58 -24.76
C SER A 949 -14.86 29.74 -23.26
N PHE A 950 -15.52 30.84 -22.91
CA PHE A 950 -15.84 31.31 -21.55
C PHE A 950 -14.65 31.90 -20.79
N MET A 951 -14.84 33.10 -20.23
CA MET A 951 -13.76 33.99 -19.76
C MET A 951 -13.47 33.82 -18.27
N SER A 952 -12.20 33.96 -17.90
CA SER A 952 -11.71 34.36 -16.58
C SER A 952 -10.46 35.25 -16.74
N GLN A 953 -10.59 36.56 -16.56
CA GLN A 953 -9.61 37.57 -17.00
C GLN A 953 -9.29 38.57 -15.88
N LEU A 954 -8.19 39.33 -16.02
CA LEU A 954 -7.61 40.13 -14.94
C LEU A 954 -7.21 41.55 -15.38
N CYS A 955 -8.20 42.44 -15.49
CA CYS A 955 -8.00 43.80 -15.95
C CYS A 955 -7.36 44.68 -14.85
N LEU A 956 -6.07 45.02 -14.99
CA LEU A 956 -5.31 45.88 -14.09
C LEU A 956 -5.42 47.38 -14.47
N VAL A 957 -6.65 47.89 -14.57
CA VAL A 957 -6.92 49.31 -14.90
C VAL A 957 -6.89 50.16 -13.64
N GLY A 958 -5.67 50.49 -13.19
CA GLY A 958 -5.42 51.29 -11.99
C GLY A 958 -5.75 50.58 -10.67
N SER A 959 -6.54 49.51 -10.71
CA SER A 959 -6.95 48.63 -9.62
C SER A 959 -7.04 47.19 -10.16
N LEU A 960 -7.10 46.18 -9.28
CA LEU A 960 -7.26 44.79 -9.71
C LEU A 960 -8.73 44.48 -10.01
N GLN A 961 -9.09 44.26 -11.28
CA GLN A 961 -10.43 43.77 -11.65
C GLN A 961 -10.38 42.35 -12.20
N ILE A 962 -11.39 41.54 -11.87
CA ILE A 962 -11.53 40.16 -12.31
C ILE A 962 -12.85 40.04 -13.08
N TRP A 963 -12.78 39.57 -14.33
CA TRP A 963 -13.92 39.43 -15.23
C TRP A 963 -14.16 37.96 -15.55
N TYR A 964 -15.38 37.46 -15.39
CA TYR A 964 -15.77 36.07 -15.66
C TYR A 964 -17.00 36.03 -16.59
N LYS A 965 -16.98 35.26 -17.68
CA LYS A 965 -18.12 35.16 -18.62
C LYS A 965 -18.41 33.70 -18.94
N LEU A 966 -19.33 33.10 -18.19
CA LEU A 966 -19.67 31.67 -18.24
C LEU A 966 -20.89 31.33 -19.10
N ASP A 967 -21.50 32.35 -19.71
CA ASP A 967 -22.61 32.20 -20.66
C ASP A 967 -22.39 33.16 -21.83
N ARG A 968 -22.75 32.78 -23.06
CA ARG A 968 -22.59 33.65 -24.24
C ARG A 968 -23.71 34.69 -24.31
N GLU A 969 -24.89 34.33 -23.82
CA GLU A 969 -26.11 35.16 -23.81
C GLU A 969 -26.14 36.19 -22.67
N LYS A 970 -25.04 36.35 -21.91
CA LYS A 970 -24.99 37.22 -20.72
C LYS A 970 -23.77 38.13 -20.71
N GLN A 971 -23.91 39.26 -20.02
CA GLN A 971 -22.77 40.11 -19.65
C GLN A 971 -21.82 39.39 -18.66
N PRO A 972 -20.54 39.76 -18.64
CA PRO A 972 -19.58 39.21 -17.68
C PRO A 972 -19.89 39.60 -16.23
N ASP A 973 -19.62 38.69 -15.31
CA ASP A 973 -19.49 38.97 -13.88
C ASP A 973 -18.16 39.71 -13.63
N VAL A 974 -18.21 40.96 -13.15
CA VAL A 974 -17.02 41.80 -12.95
C VAL A 974 -16.85 42.16 -11.47
N PHE A 975 -15.64 41.97 -10.93
CA PHE A 975 -15.31 42.21 -9.53
C PHE A 975 -14.05 43.07 -9.40
N THR A 976 -14.14 44.25 -8.78
CA THR A 976 -12.97 45.04 -8.39
C THR A 976 -12.45 44.55 -7.05
N ALA A 977 -11.31 43.86 -7.06
CA ALA A 977 -10.74 43.18 -5.91
C ALA A 977 -9.79 44.04 -5.06
N THR A 978 -9.24 45.14 -5.58
CA THR A 978 -8.52 46.14 -4.78
C THR A 978 -9.02 47.55 -5.07
N GLN A 979 -9.02 48.44 -4.08
CA GLN A 979 -9.30 49.88 -4.31
C GLN A 979 -8.02 50.70 -4.52
N HIS A 980 -6.85 50.11 -4.30
CA HIS A 980 -5.54 50.74 -4.49
C HIS A 980 -4.78 50.09 -5.65
N SER A 981 -3.84 50.84 -6.23
CA SER A 981 -3.10 50.41 -7.41
C SER A 981 -1.96 49.46 -7.09
N LEU A 982 -1.95 48.33 -7.79
CA LEU A 982 -0.88 47.34 -7.74
C LEU A 982 0.25 47.67 -8.74
N ALA A 983 0.14 48.78 -9.48
CA ALA A 983 1.15 49.31 -10.39
C ALA A 983 2.29 50.07 -9.67
N ASN A 984 2.62 49.66 -8.44
CA ASN A 984 3.49 50.40 -7.51
C ASN A 984 4.97 49.95 -7.53
N GLY A 985 5.36 49.09 -8.48
CA GLY A 985 6.72 48.55 -8.60
C GLY A 985 7.08 47.44 -7.60
N GLN A 986 6.16 47.01 -6.74
CA GLN A 986 6.36 45.90 -5.81
C GLN A 986 5.88 44.56 -6.42
N LEU A 987 6.31 43.44 -5.84
CA LEU A 987 5.87 42.10 -6.23
C LEU A 987 4.55 41.74 -5.52
N HIS A 988 3.46 41.66 -6.28
CA HIS A 988 2.15 41.22 -5.78
C HIS A 988 1.90 39.75 -6.13
N ARG A 989 1.17 39.03 -5.27
CA ARG A 989 0.72 37.66 -5.52
C ARG A 989 -0.80 37.66 -5.71
N ILE A 990 -1.27 36.92 -6.70
CA ILE A 990 -2.70 36.69 -6.95
C ILE A 990 -2.92 35.19 -6.97
N GLN A 991 -3.92 34.73 -6.20
CA GLN A 991 -4.37 33.35 -6.21
C GLN A 991 -5.89 33.31 -6.18
N LEU A 992 -6.47 32.93 -7.32
CA LEU A 992 -7.89 32.73 -7.56
C LEU A 992 -8.22 31.24 -7.42
N HIS A 993 -9.33 30.92 -6.75
CA HIS A 993 -9.90 29.58 -6.73
C HIS A 993 -11.41 29.67 -6.94
N ARG A 994 -11.95 28.97 -7.94
CA ARG A 994 -13.39 28.79 -8.12
C ARG A 994 -13.83 27.39 -7.68
N GLU A 995 -14.98 27.31 -7.01
CA GLU A 995 -15.80 26.11 -6.92
C GLU A 995 -17.26 26.47 -7.26
N GLY A 996 -17.76 26.04 -8.42
CA GLY A 996 -19.12 26.35 -8.87
C GLY A 996 -19.33 27.84 -9.13
N ARG A 997 -20.23 28.47 -8.35
CA ARG A 997 -20.46 29.93 -8.41
C ARG A 997 -19.52 30.73 -7.50
N ASP A 998 -18.84 30.07 -6.57
CA ASP A 998 -18.08 30.72 -5.52
C ASP A 998 -16.62 30.91 -5.97
N MET A 999 -16.15 32.16 -6.07
CA MET A 999 -14.78 32.51 -6.40
C MET A 999 -14.08 33.15 -5.19
N TYR A 1000 -12.94 32.62 -4.81
CA TYR A 1000 -12.11 33.08 -3.69
C TYR A 1000 -10.83 33.73 -4.22
N VAL A 1001 -10.45 34.87 -3.65
CA VAL A 1001 -9.22 35.62 -4.00
C VAL A 1001 -8.36 35.71 -2.75
N GLN A 1002 -7.31 34.89 -2.69
CA GLN A 1002 -6.66 34.54 -1.42
C GLN A 1002 -5.85 35.69 -0.80
N ASP A 1003 -5.06 36.43 -1.59
CA ASP A 1003 -4.25 37.55 -1.09
C ASP A 1003 -5.07 38.78 -0.64
N VAL A 1004 -6.36 38.86 -1.00
CA VAL A 1004 -7.31 39.86 -0.46
C VAL A 1004 -8.27 39.22 0.56
N ASN A 1005 -8.23 37.90 0.73
CA ASN A 1005 -9.16 37.07 1.50
C ASN A 1005 -10.66 37.38 1.24
N GLN A 1006 -11.00 37.75 0.00
CA GLN A 1006 -12.38 38.08 -0.40
C GLN A 1006 -13.02 36.96 -1.23
N LYS A 1007 -14.34 36.84 -1.08
CA LYS A 1007 -15.18 35.89 -1.80
C LYS A 1007 -16.19 36.63 -2.68
N TYR A 1008 -16.18 36.33 -3.96
CA TYR A 1008 -17.13 36.79 -4.96
C TYR A 1008 -18.03 35.65 -5.41
N LYS A 1009 -19.15 36.00 -6.04
CA LYS A 1009 -20.17 35.04 -6.46
C LYS A 1009 -20.64 35.33 -7.88
N LEU A 1010 -20.53 34.34 -8.73
CA LEU A 1010 -20.82 34.39 -10.15
C LEU A 1010 -22.30 34.17 -10.46
N SER A 1011 -22.76 34.74 -11.56
CA SER A 1011 -24.11 34.59 -12.10
C SER A 1011 -24.49 33.14 -12.43
N THR A 1012 -23.52 32.28 -12.72
CA THR A 1012 -23.74 30.86 -13.05
C THR A 1012 -22.63 29.94 -12.51
N ASP A 1013 -22.95 28.65 -12.38
CA ASP A 1013 -22.10 27.53 -11.98
C ASP A 1013 -21.56 26.72 -13.16
N ARG A 1014 -21.83 27.15 -14.40
CA ARG A 1014 -21.42 26.42 -15.60
C ARG A 1014 -19.92 26.12 -15.58
N GLU A 1015 -19.58 24.93 -16.06
CA GLU A 1015 -18.20 24.48 -16.21
C GLU A 1015 -17.52 25.24 -17.35
N LEU A 1016 -16.20 25.49 -17.21
CA LEU A 1016 -15.36 26.04 -18.27
C LEU A 1016 -15.09 24.97 -19.34
N TYR A 1017 -16.13 24.67 -20.13
CA TYR A 1017 -16.09 23.67 -21.18
C TYR A 1017 -15.39 24.24 -22.44
N MET A 1018 -14.49 23.46 -23.05
CA MET A 1018 -13.72 23.82 -24.25
C MET A 1018 -12.80 25.06 -24.12
N ILE A 1019 -12.03 25.19 -23.04
CA ILE A 1019 -10.88 26.11 -23.03
C ILE A 1019 -9.91 25.69 -24.16
N ARG A 1020 -9.75 26.54 -25.19
CA ARG A 1020 -8.88 26.26 -26.36
C ARG A 1020 -7.48 26.87 -26.26
N SER A 1021 -7.31 27.92 -25.46
CA SER A 1021 -6.05 28.64 -25.31
C SER A 1021 -5.89 29.23 -23.92
N LEU A 1022 -4.72 29.82 -23.64
CA LEU A 1022 -4.48 30.69 -22.51
C LEU A 1022 -3.40 31.69 -22.90
N THR A 1023 -3.80 32.95 -23.13
CA THR A 1023 -2.87 34.05 -23.47
C THR A 1023 -2.30 34.72 -22.21
N LEU A 1024 -1.13 35.33 -22.33
CA LEU A 1024 -0.47 36.18 -21.33
C LEU A 1024 0.16 37.38 -22.06
N GLY A 1025 0.09 38.58 -21.48
CA GLY A 1025 0.66 39.79 -22.08
C GLY A 1025 -0.31 40.49 -23.02
N ARG A 1026 0.15 40.86 -24.23
CA ARG A 1026 -0.65 41.56 -25.23
C ARG A 1026 -1.66 40.64 -25.92
N VAL A 1027 -2.91 41.06 -26.04
CA VAL A 1027 -3.93 40.34 -26.82
C VAL A 1027 -4.04 40.90 -28.23
N THR A 1028 -4.09 39.99 -29.20
CA THR A 1028 -4.43 40.27 -30.62
C THR A 1028 -5.81 39.70 -30.90
N GLY A 1029 -6.75 40.55 -31.33
CA GLY A 1029 -8.19 40.28 -31.30
C GLY A 1029 -8.66 38.98 -31.99
N ARG A 1030 -9.61 38.29 -31.34
CA ARG A 1030 -10.32 37.10 -31.85
C ARG A 1030 -11.80 37.17 -31.44
N ALA A 1031 -12.66 36.51 -32.21
CA ALA A 1031 -14.11 36.61 -32.05
C ALA A 1031 -14.61 36.04 -30.70
N GLY A 1032 -15.33 36.85 -29.93
CA GLY A 1032 -15.99 36.47 -28.67
C GLY A 1032 -15.48 37.16 -27.41
N VAL A 1033 -14.37 37.91 -27.50
CA VAL A 1033 -13.86 38.77 -26.42
C VAL A 1033 -14.70 40.06 -26.32
N ASP A 1034 -14.77 40.64 -25.13
CA ASP A 1034 -15.47 41.91 -24.89
C ASP A 1034 -14.63 43.12 -25.32
N GLU A 1035 -15.26 44.17 -25.88
CA GLU A 1035 -14.54 45.25 -26.56
C GLU A 1035 -13.72 46.11 -25.59
N GLU A 1036 -14.23 46.36 -24.38
CA GLU A 1036 -13.50 47.08 -23.32
C GLU A 1036 -12.25 46.29 -22.87
N VAL A 1037 -12.36 44.97 -22.76
CA VAL A 1037 -11.23 44.09 -22.42
C VAL A 1037 -10.23 44.01 -23.57
N LEU A 1038 -10.70 43.99 -24.82
CA LEU A 1038 -9.85 44.00 -26.01
C LEU A 1038 -9.09 45.34 -26.14
N GLN A 1039 -9.72 46.47 -25.83
CA GLN A 1039 -9.10 47.80 -25.77
C GLN A 1039 -8.10 47.94 -24.60
N ALA A 1040 -8.25 47.16 -23.53
CA ALA A 1040 -7.32 47.13 -22.40
C ALA A 1040 -6.13 46.18 -22.68
N GLY A 1041 -6.38 44.94 -23.09
CA GLY A 1041 -5.38 43.90 -23.35
C GLY A 1041 -4.52 44.13 -24.60
N SER A 1042 -5.02 44.88 -25.59
CA SER A 1042 -4.24 45.29 -26.77
C SER A 1042 -3.09 46.27 -26.45
N ARG A 1043 -3.09 46.87 -25.25
CA ARG A 1043 -2.00 47.73 -24.74
C ARG A 1043 -0.77 46.93 -24.28
N GLY A 1044 -0.97 45.67 -23.90
CA GLY A 1044 0.06 44.72 -23.48
C GLY A 1044 0.63 44.95 -22.07
N PHE A 1045 0.83 43.86 -21.33
CA PHE A 1045 1.48 43.89 -20.02
C PHE A 1045 2.94 44.34 -20.15
N VAL A 1046 3.39 45.19 -19.23
CA VAL A 1046 4.78 45.67 -19.13
C VAL A 1046 5.23 45.46 -17.70
N GLY A 1047 6.30 44.69 -17.50
CA GLY A 1047 6.76 44.31 -16.16
C GLY A 1047 7.23 42.86 -16.14
N CYS A 1048 7.13 42.22 -14.99
CA CYS A 1048 7.50 40.81 -14.81
C CYS A 1048 6.31 39.98 -14.30
N LEU A 1049 6.18 38.76 -14.81
CA LEU A 1049 5.28 37.72 -14.28
C LEU A 1049 6.12 36.57 -13.72
N SER A 1050 5.75 36.02 -12.56
CA SER A 1050 6.34 34.79 -12.03
C SER A 1050 5.27 33.77 -11.61
N SER A 1051 5.68 32.50 -11.51
CA SER A 1051 4.92 31.41 -10.89
C SER A 1051 3.49 31.25 -11.44
N VAL A 1052 3.31 31.51 -12.75
CA VAL A 1052 2.02 31.44 -13.45
C VAL A 1052 1.54 29.98 -13.61
N GLN A 1053 0.46 29.65 -12.91
CA GLN A 1053 -0.20 28.36 -12.87
C GLN A 1053 -1.69 28.50 -13.26
N PHE A 1054 -2.18 27.60 -14.12
CA PHE A 1054 -3.61 27.40 -14.38
C PHE A 1054 -3.95 25.92 -14.17
N ASN A 1055 -4.72 25.60 -13.14
CA ASN A 1055 -4.98 24.23 -12.67
C ASN A 1055 -3.68 23.42 -12.44
N HIS A 1056 -3.37 22.49 -13.35
CA HIS A 1056 -2.17 21.63 -13.35
C HIS A 1056 -1.17 22.00 -14.46
N LEU A 1057 -1.38 23.15 -15.13
CA LEU A 1057 -0.54 23.68 -16.20
C LEU A 1057 0.27 24.88 -15.71
N ALA A 1058 1.48 25.02 -16.25
CA ALA A 1058 2.38 26.15 -15.99
C ALA A 1058 2.72 26.85 -17.33
N PRO A 1059 1.84 27.72 -17.87
CA PRO A 1059 1.93 28.19 -19.26
C PRO A 1059 3.23 28.96 -19.55
N LEU A 1060 3.65 29.82 -18.62
CA LEU A 1060 4.87 30.62 -18.76
C LEU A 1060 6.13 29.73 -18.80
N LYS A 1061 6.13 28.66 -18.01
CA LYS A 1061 7.20 27.65 -17.97
C LYS A 1061 7.24 26.83 -19.26
N ALA A 1062 6.08 26.46 -19.81
CA ALA A 1062 5.99 25.80 -21.11
C ALA A 1062 6.53 26.69 -22.25
N ALA A 1063 6.28 28.00 -22.20
CA ALA A 1063 6.77 28.96 -23.20
C ALA A 1063 8.29 29.17 -23.19
N ILE A 1064 8.92 29.03 -22.01
CA ILE A 1064 10.39 29.08 -21.89
C ILE A 1064 11.01 27.77 -22.37
N LEU A 1065 10.54 26.63 -21.85
CA LEU A 1065 11.20 25.34 -22.03
C LEU A 1065 10.90 24.68 -23.39
N ASN A 1066 9.73 24.95 -23.98
CA ASN A 1066 9.25 24.31 -25.21
C ASN A 1066 9.09 25.30 -26.37
N ARG A 1067 10.04 26.24 -26.53
CA ARG A 1067 10.06 27.20 -27.65
C ARG A 1067 10.01 26.43 -28.99
N GLY A 1068 8.93 26.59 -29.74
CA GLY A 1068 8.69 25.89 -31.01
C GLY A 1068 7.66 24.74 -30.94
N SER A 1069 7.10 24.43 -29.77
CA SER A 1069 5.96 23.51 -29.67
C SER A 1069 4.70 24.09 -30.29
N SER A 1070 3.91 23.27 -30.99
CA SER A 1070 2.58 23.65 -31.50
C SER A 1070 1.57 24.00 -30.39
N LEU A 1071 1.90 23.66 -29.13
CA LEU A 1071 1.15 24.06 -27.94
C LEU A 1071 1.43 25.50 -27.49
N VAL A 1072 2.47 26.20 -27.99
CA VAL A 1072 2.78 27.56 -27.52
C VAL A 1072 3.20 28.50 -28.66
N SER A 1073 2.43 29.56 -28.86
CA SER A 1073 2.82 30.71 -29.68
C SER A 1073 3.40 31.81 -28.80
N VAL A 1074 4.46 32.47 -29.26
CA VAL A 1074 5.06 33.64 -28.62
C VAL A 1074 5.21 34.74 -29.66
N LEU A 1075 4.79 35.96 -29.33
CA LEU A 1075 4.94 37.16 -30.14
C LEU A 1075 5.76 38.19 -29.35
N GLY A 1076 6.66 38.90 -30.02
CA GLY A 1076 7.60 39.82 -29.36
C GLY A 1076 8.70 39.10 -28.55
N ASN A 1077 9.51 39.88 -27.85
CA ASN A 1077 10.65 39.35 -27.09
C ASN A 1077 10.19 38.79 -25.74
N LEU A 1078 10.62 37.56 -25.43
CA LEU A 1078 10.34 36.87 -24.17
C LEU A 1078 11.66 36.56 -23.45
N VAL A 1079 11.94 37.29 -22.38
CA VAL A 1079 13.22 37.26 -21.65
C VAL A 1079 13.02 36.70 -20.25
N GLU A 1080 13.78 35.68 -19.88
CA GLU A 1080 13.78 35.15 -18.50
C GLU A 1080 14.19 36.23 -17.50
N SER A 1081 13.58 36.20 -16.33
CA SER A 1081 13.73 37.21 -15.28
C SER A 1081 13.91 36.55 -13.91
N ASN A 1082 14.31 37.34 -12.93
CA ASN A 1082 14.49 36.92 -11.53
C ASN A 1082 13.69 37.79 -10.55
N CYS A 1083 12.62 38.45 -11.01
CA CYS A 1083 11.83 39.38 -10.20
C CYS A 1083 11.22 38.73 -8.92
N GLY A 1084 10.90 37.44 -8.98
CA GLY A 1084 10.46 36.66 -7.80
C GLY A 1084 11.55 36.45 -6.75
N GLU A 1085 12.82 36.38 -7.15
CA GLU A 1085 13.97 36.10 -6.29
C GLU A 1085 14.62 37.37 -5.72
N LEU A 1086 14.36 38.53 -6.34
CA LEU A 1086 14.82 39.84 -5.87
C LEU A 1086 13.96 40.40 -4.73
N ALA A 1087 12.67 40.05 -4.67
CA ALA A 1087 11.75 40.58 -3.65
C ALA A 1087 12.11 40.13 -2.23
N ASP A 1088 12.41 38.84 -2.01
CA ASP A 1088 12.70 38.26 -0.69
C ASP A 1088 14.04 38.74 -0.08
N LYS A 1089 14.88 39.43 -0.87
CA LYS A 1089 16.10 40.11 -0.39
C LYS A 1089 15.84 41.53 0.12
N SER A 1090 14.63 42.07 -0.05
CA SER A 1090 14.25 43.39 0.46
C SER A 1090 13.66 43.37 1.87
N SER A 1091 13.07 42.24 2.28
CA SER A 1091 12.40 42.05 3.58
C SER A 1091 13.32 41.67 4.75
N SER A 1092 14.61 41.47 4.49
CA SER A 1092 15.59 40.90 5.43
C SER A 1092 16.68 41.89 5.90
N ARG A 1093 16.39 43.21 5.85
CA ARG A 1093 17.34 44.27 6.29
C ARG A 1093 16.71 45.32 7.21
N SER A 1094 16.54 44.99 8.49
CA SER A 1094 16.31 45.98 9.55
C SER A 1094 16.69 45.44 10.94
N LEU A 1095 17.94 45.72 11.36
CA LEU A 1095 18.51 45.60 12.72
C LEU A 1095 18.63 44.15 13.28
N SER A 1096 19.66 43.79 14.05
CA SER A 1096 20.68 44.61 14.75
C SER A 1096 22.12 44.11 14.58
N ASP A 1097 23.08 44.96 14.99
CA ASP A 1097 24.50 44.97 14.64
C ASP A 1097 25.45 43.98 15.38
N SER A 1098 26.64 43.78 14.78
CA SER A 1098 27.99 43.63 15.39
C SER A 1098 28.22 42.58 16.53
N THR A 1099 29.32 41.82 16.59
CA THR A 1099 30.74 42.11 16.28
C THR A 1099 31.49 40.85 15.77
N GLY A 1100 32.78 40.99 15.37
CA GLY A 1100 33.63 39.92 14.80
C GLY A 1100 34.24 38.93 15.82
N GLU A 1101 35.24 38.11 15.49
CA GLU A 1101 36.12 38.03 14.30
C GLU A 1101 36.44 36.57 13.89
N LYS A 1102 37.28 36.34 12.86
CA LYS A 1102 37.66 34.99 12.37
C LYS A 1102 38.96 34.98 11.54
N GLU A 1103 39.78 33.93 11.66
CA GLU A 1103 41.03 33.72 10.89
C GLU A 1103 41.21 32.27 10.37
N ARG A 1104 42.32 32.01 9.64
CA ARG A 1104 42.59 30.95 8.63
C ARG A 1104 43.07 29.57 9.15
N GLY A 1105 43.14 28.56 8.25
CA GLY A 1105 44.09 27.42 8.34
C GLY A 1105 43.69 26.11 7.63
N GLN A 1106 44.65 25.34 7.06
CA GLN A 1106 44.39 24.09 6.29
C GLN A 1106 45.50 22.98 6.41
N GLU A 1107 45.05 21.71 6.40
CA GLU A 1107 45.64 20.44 5.86
C GLU A 1107 47.07 19.87 6.16
N ARG A 1108 47.10 18.61 6.68
CA ARG A 1108 47.82 17.37 6.20
C ARG A 1108 49.39 17.28 6.21
N LEU A 1109 50.12 16.14 6.04
CA LEU A 1109 49.89 14.67 5.79
C LEU A 1109 51.15 13.79 6.13
N LYS A 1110 51.09 12.45 5.90
CA LYS A 1110 52.13 11.36 5.81
C LYS A 1110 52.28 10.47 7.08
N ASN A 1111 52.21 9.11 7.09
CA ASN A 1111 52.74 7.94 6.31
C ASN A 1111 53.91 7.28 7.08
N ALA A 1112 54.16 5.95 7.10
CA ALA A 1112 53.40 4.72 6.75
C ALA A 1112 54.22 3.47 7.20
N GLU A 1113 53.66 2.24 7.19
CA GLU A 1113 54.26 0.94 6.76
C GLU A 1113 53.36 -0.28 7.15
N ARG A 1114 53.76 -1.51 6.76
CA ARG A 1114 52.97 -2.77 6.76
C ARG A 1114 53.07 -3.54 8.11
N SER A 1115 52.28 -4.57 8.43
CA SER A 1115 51.45 -5.51 7.65
C SER A 1115 50.32 -6.10 8.55
N ASP A 1116 49.29 -6.86 8.12
CA ASP A 1116 48.76 -7.22 6.79
C ASP A 1116 47.26 -7.66 6.90
N SER A 1117 46.77 -8.58 6.05
CA SER A 1117 45.40 -9.17 5.97
C SER A 1117 44.34 -8.30 5.28
N ALA A 1118 43.37 -8.96 4.65
CA ALA A 1118 42.54 -8.38 3.58
C ALA A 1118 41.73 -7.14 3.97
N VAL A 1119 42.14 -5.98 3.46
CA VAL A 1119 41.55 -4.66 3.76
C VAL A 1119 40.50 -4.27 2.71
N ILE A 1120 39.32 -3.86 3.15
CA ILE A 1120 38.33 -3.10 2.35
C ILE A 1120 38.31 -1.66 2.87
N GLY A 1121 38.03 -0.66 2.03
CA GLY A 1121 37.88 0.69 2.54
C GLY A 1121 37.45 1.74 1.53
N GLY A 1122 36.52 2.58 1.97
CA GLY A 1122 36.14 3.87 1.40
C GLY A 1122 35.54 4.76 2.49
N GLY A 1123 36.06 5.98 2.64
CA GLY A 1123 35.57 6.94 3.64
C GLY A 1123 36.29 8.29 3.52
N SER A 1124 35.57 9.39 3.77
CA SER A 1124 36.12 10.76 3.85
C SER A 1124 35.15 11.71 4.53
N HIS A 1125 35.66 12.56 5.42
CA HIS A 1125 34.96 13.71 6.00
C HIS A 1125 35.30 15.01 5.24
N HIS A 1126 34.45 16.03 5.37
CA HIS A 1126 34.68 17.39 4.84
C HIS A 1126 35.81 18.16 5.55
N PHE A 1127 36.45 19.09 4.82
CA PHE A 1127 36.69 20.49 5.24
C PHE A 1127 36.93 21.40 3.99
N TYR A 1128 37.34 22.68 4.14
CA TYR A 1128 36.86 23.79 3.29
C TYR A 1128 37.88 24.95 3.06
N LEU A 1129 37.74 25.70 1.92
CA LEU A 1129 38.14 27.13 1.63
C LEU A 1129 39.50 27.56 0.98
N LEU A 1130 39.40 28.06 -0.28
CA LEU A 1130 39.88 29.35 -0.88
C LEU A 1130 41.31 29.59 -1.53
N PRO A 1131 41.41 30.45 -2.59
CA PRO A 1131 42.64 30.91 -3.32
C PRO A 1131 42.99 32.43 -3.04
N PRO A 1132 43.87 33.18 -3.80
CA PRO A 1132 44.85 32.92 -4.90
C PRO A 1132 46.33 33.26 -4.45
N PRO A 1133 47.37 33.69 -5.26
CA PRO A 1133 47.48 34.84 -6.22
C PRO A 1133 48.36 34.60 -7.52
N PRO A 1134 48.70 35.62 -8.37
CA PRO A 1134 49.41 35.47 -9.68
C PRO A 1134 50.90 36.00 -9.74
N PRO A 1135 51.64 35.93 -10.89
CA PRO A 1135 53.13 35.82 -10.96
C PRO A 1135 53.91 37.12 -11.38
N PRO A 1136 55.27 37.12 -11.36
CA PRO A 1136 56.12 36.95 -12.58
C PRO A 1136 57.52 36.30 -12.29
N PRO A 1137 58.57 36.40 -13.16
CA PRO A 1137 58.75 35.98 -14.57
C PRO A 1137 59.85 34.88 -14.76
N SER A 1138 60.28 34.58 -16.00
CA SER A 1138 61.25 33.53 -16.39
C SER A 1138 62.73 33.99 -16.50
N PRO A 1139 63.70 33.07 -16.67
CA PRO A 1139 64.35 32.98 -18.00
C PRO A 1139 64.90 31.60 -18.48
N SER A 1140 64.99 31.45 -19.82
CA SER A 1140 65.99 30.74 -20.67
C SER A 1140 66.56 29.33 -20.36
N PHE A 1141 66.52 28.45 -21.37
CA PHE A 1141 67.56 27.45 -21.70
C PHE A 1141 67.71 27.30 -23.24
N PRO A 1142 68.90 27.00 -23.80
CA PRO A 1142 69.14 26.92 -25.25
C PRO A 1142 69.12 25.49 -25.85
N SER A 1143 69.05 25.39 -27.18
CA SER A 1143 69.18 24.16 -27.99
C SER A 1143 70.64 23.87 -28.40
N PRO A 1144 70.98 22.61 -28.72
CA PRO A 1144 71.08 22.13 -30.13
C PRO A 1144 70.64 20.64 -30.29
N SER A 1145 70.75 19.94 -31.43
CA SER A 1145 70.45 20.22 -32.86
C SER A 1145 70.70 18.94 -33.70
N MET A 1146 70.00 18.77 -34.83
CA MET A 1146 70.28 17.80 -35.93
C MET A 1146 69.90 16.31 -35.74
N SER A 1147 69.88 15.62 -36.88
CA SER A 1147 69.29 14.31 -37.24
C SER A 1147 70.34 13.49 -38.06
N PRO A 1148 70.10 12.42 -38.89
CA PRO A 1148 68.84 11.79 -39.37
C PRO A 1148 68.89 10.22 -39.44
N SER A 1149 68.02 9.63 -40.29
CA SER A 1149 68.03 8.26 -40.86
C SER A 1149 67.69 7.06 -39.93
N SER A 1150 67.03 5.98 -40.40
CA SER A 1150 66.22 5.77 -41.63
C SER A 1150 65.42 4.45 -41.60
N SER A 1151 64.18 4.50 -42.11
CA SER A 1151 63.46 3.50 -42.96
C SER A 1151 63.35 2.00 -42.60
N GLU A 1152 62.20 1.42 -42.99
CA GLU A 1152 61.85 -0.01 -43.08
C GLU A 1152 61.64 -0.75 -41.73
N LYS A 1153 60.60 -1.57 -41.53
CA LYS A 1153 59.49 -2.04 -42.40
C LYS A 1153 58.12 -1.78 -41.77
#